data_AF-C1N085-F1
#
_entry.id   AF-C1N085-F1
#
_cell.length_a   1.000
_cell.length_b   1.000
_cell.length_c   1.000
_cell.angle_alpha   90.00
_cell.angle_beta   90.00
_cell.angle_gamma   90.00
#
_symmetry.space_group_name_H-M   'P 1'
#
loop_
_entity.id
_entity.type
_entity.pdbx_description
1 polymer ?
#
loop_
_entity_poly.entity_id
_entity_poly.type
_entity_poly.pdbx_seq_one_letter_code
_entity_poly.pdbx_strand_id
1 'polypeptide(L)'
;MLSGRQVAGAVAALALALALFTPSRSSTATTRGCPYGFGADARPGDHHHHHHRRGVPTPSSGSSRGDARVFAGAKFWIDDGVGDGEWADAIAVTRSGRVLASGNVSRVTALAGDAAEIVDLAAGDDDDDGSTTERLERLRFVLPGLHDAHLHLVSGGFRLRELDLSDVDSKDAFVKRVEDAARALPVGTDDAWVLGGGWDETRWGGEPPVADWFGDLGETTNVWLLRADAHVGVASNAALRAAGVTSSTRDPDGGVVGRRDDGSGRPNGVLRDNAMTLVRSRIPKTTDEARVAAFQRAFKHLLSLGITTVCDFGDVNALAGSSVKGATERVWDDLALLEAMDARGELPTRVNAYLPLADWERVRDARDAAAAAPRAGRLRVAGAKAFVDGSLGAGTALFRAPYADDRSNFGVAVSDVAELTRRVVAADAAGMQVAVHAIGDGAVDVALRAVEKATEANGARPSRRFRIEHAQHLPGPSAETTPARMRRAGAIASVQPAHMALDVALVRAKLGEERAARSYAFRSFLDAGVALAGGSDWPVVAADAFAAMRAAVARPGWDASQKLTWKEALRMYTTGAAETSALRGAVGALTRGAFADFVVVEGWNQWMDGNDEAAEASASPTRVVSTYVGGRCAHGCESAAIEH
;
A
#
# COMPACT_ATOMS: atom_id res chain seq x y z
N MET A 1 35.01 7.89 15.20
CA MET A 1 35.12 7.37 16.59
C MET A 1 33.71 7.11 17.06
N LEU A 2 33.38 5.85 17.36
CA LEU A 2 32.03 5.47 17.76
C LEU A 2 31.72 6.08 19.14
N SER A 3 30.53 6.64 19.31
CA SER A 3 30.11 7.19 20.61
C SER A 3 29.86 6.06 21.60
N GLY A 4 29.97 6.34 22.91
CA GLY A 4 29.76 5.33 23.96
C GLY A 4 28.40 4.61 23.90
N ARG A 5 27.38 5.23 23.28
CA ARG A 5 26.07 4.61 23.02
C ARG A 5 26.11 3.53 21.93
N GLN A 6 26.96 3.68 20.91
CA GLN A 6 27.12 2.69 19.84
C GLN A 6 27.87 1.44 20.34
N VAL A 7 28.79 1.61 21.29
CA VAL A 7 29.50 0.49 21.92
C VAL A 7 28.56 -0.28 22.88
N ALA A 8 27.71 0.41 23.63
CA ALA A 8 26.72 -0.23 24.51
C ALA A 8 25.69 -1.08 23.74
N GLY A 9 25.20 -0.60 22.59
CA GLY A 9 24.29 -1.35 21.72
C GLY A 9 24.92 -2.62 21.13
N ALA A 10 26.20 -2.57 20.73
CA ALA A 10 26.92 -3.72 20.21
C ALA A 10 27.18 -4.80 21.27
N VAL A 11 27.43 -4.40 22.52
CA VAL A 11 27.66 -5.33 23.65
C VAL A 11 26.35 -6.00 24.09
N ALA A 12 25.22 -5.29 24.07
CA ALA A 12 23.90 -5.85 24.39
C ALA A 12 23.45 -6.88 23.33
N ALA A 13 23.71 -6.63 22.04
CA ALA A 13 23.42 -7.58 20.97
C ALA A 13 24.25 -8.87 21.07
N LEU A 14 25.51 -8.77 21.53
CA LEU A 14 26.39 -9.94 21.73
C LEU A 14 25.96 -10.80 22.93
N ALA A 15 25.47 -10.17 24.01
CA ALA A 15 24.96 -10.87 25.19
C ALA A 15 23.65 -11.65 24.90
N LEU A 16 22.79 -11.12 24.02
CA LEU A 16 21.55 -11.78 23.61
C LEU A 16 21.82 -13.00 22.69
N ALA A 17 22.87 -12.93 21.86
CA ALA A 17 23.29 -14.02 20.99
C ALA A 17 23.88 -15.22 21.76
N LEU A 18 24.54 -14.97 22.90
CA LEU A 18 25.15 -16.02 23.74
C LEU A 18 24.14 -16.76 24.63
N ALA A 19 22.97 -16.17 24.90
CA ALA A 19 21.93 -16.80 25.71
C ALA A 19 21.07 -17.84 24.93
N LEU A 20 21.16 -17.86 23.60
CA LEU A 20 20.38 -18.75 22.72
C LEU A 20 21.11 -20.04 22.33
N PHE A 21 22.34 -20.27 22.82
CA PHE A 21 23.14 -21.46 22.51
C PHE A 21 23.56 -22.23 23.77
N THR A 22 22.60 -22.89 24.43
CA THR A 22 22.87 -24.02 25.33
C THR A 22 22.08 -25.24 24.87
N PRO A 23 22.70 -26.24 24.22
CA PRO A 23 21.98 -27.44 23.79
C PRO A 23 21.91 -28.47 24.93
N SER A 24 20.71 -28.91 25.28
CA SER A 24 20.46 -30.10 26.08
C SER A 24 20.75 -31.36 25.26
N ARG A 25 21.61 -32.24 25.77
CA ARG A 25 21.93 -33.56 25.22
C ARG A 25 20.79 -34.56 25.47
N SER A 26 20.42 -35.34 24.44
CA SER A 26 20.20 -36.80 24.55
C SER A 26 20.24 -37.50 23.18
N SER A 27 20.91 -38.65 23.17
CA SER A 27 21.21 -39.61 22.07
C SER A 27 19.96 -40.33 21.52
N THR A 28 19.93 -41.07 20.40
CA THR A 28 20.85 -42.10 19.84
C THR A 28 20.55 -42.40 18.35
N ALA A 29 21.61 -42.69 17.58
CA ALA A 29 21.80 -43.66 16.48
C ALA A 29 20.66 -43.96 15.47
N THR A 30 20.89 -43.93 14.14
CA THR A 30 21.64 -44.98 13.43
C THR A 30 22.01 -44.58 11.99
N THR A 31 23.17 -45.06 11.57
CA THR A 31 23.85 -44.90 10.27
C THR A 31 23.30 -45.79 9.16
N ARG A 32 23.27 -45.27 7.92
CA ARG A 32 23.46 -45.94 6.60
C ARG A 32 23.45 -44.79 5.57
N GLY A 33 24.49 -44.47 4.81
CA GLY A 33 25.30 -45.33 3.96
C GLY A 33 25.03 -44.92 2.52
N CYS A 34 25.79 -43.94 2.01
CA CYS A 34 25.76 -43.47 0.62
C CYS A 34 27.11 -43.81 -0.02
N PRO A 35 27.13 -44.41 -1.23
CA PRO A 35 28.35 -44.39 -2.01
C PRO A 35 28.15 -43.95 -3.48
N TYR A 36 29.24 -43.40 -4.02
CA TYR A 36 29.55 -43.09 -5.43
C TYR A 36 29.02 -41.76 -5.99
N GLY A 37 29.80 -40.94 -6.70
CA GLY A 37 31.15 -41.08 -7.24
C GLY A 37 31.35 -40.06 -8.38
N PHE A 38 32.56 -39.49 -8.47
CA PHE A 38 33.01 -38.42 -9.36
C PHE A 38 33.16 -38.80 -10.86
N GLY A 39 33.22 -37.78 -11.74
CA GLY A 39 33.95 -37.77 -13.03
C GLY A 39 33.14 -37.13 -14.18
N ALA A 40 33.41 -35.91 -14.68
CA ALA A 40 34.55 -35.36 -15.43
C ALA A 40 34.37 -35.41 -16.97
N ASP A 41 34.37 -34.20 -17.57
CA ASP A 41 34.78 -33.73 -18.91
C ASP A 41 34.59 -34.53 -20.21
N ALA A 42 33.95 -33.89 -21.21
CA ALA A 42 34.42 -33.81 -22.61
C ALA A 42 33.69 -32.71 -23.42
N ARG A 43 34.44 -31.88 -24.16
CA ARG A 43 33.98 -31.03 -25.29
C ARG A 43 34.41 -31.68 -26.63
N PRO A 44 34.21 -31.05 -27.80
CA PRO A 44 32.97 -30.75 -28.52
C PRO A 44 32.96 -31.37 -29.94
N GLY A 45 31.79 -31.48 -30.58
CA GLY A 45 31.66 -31.93 -31.96
C GLY A 45 30.77 -31.00 -32.78
N ASP A 46 31.35 -30.43 -33.83
CA ASP A 46 30.71 -29.71 -34.94
C ASP A 46 29.65 -30.59 -35.64
N HIS A 47 28.52 -30.01 -36.04
CA HIS A 47 27.89 -30.29 -37.34
C HIS A 47 26.94 -29.17 -37.78
N HIS A 48 27.01 -28.91 -39.09
CA HIS A 48 26.42 -27.82 -39.86
C HIS A 48 24.89 -27.89 -40.07
N HIS A 49 24.33 -26.68 -40.21
CA HIS A 49 23.21 -26.23 -41.07
C HIS A 49 21.88 -27.00 -41.08
N HIS A 50 20.81 -26.30 -40.64
CA HIS A 50 19.63 -26.05 -41.49
C HIS A 50 18.86 -24.81 -41.00
N HIS A 51 18.85 -23.76 -41.85
CA HIS A 51 17.95 -22.62 -41.70
C HIS A 51 16.52 -23.03 -42.06
N HIS A 52 15.66 -23.17 -41.06
CA HIS A 52 14.21 -23.11 -41.26
C HIS A 52 13.68 -21.75 -40.78
N ARG A 53 13.37 -20.87 -41.73
CA ARG A 53 12.43 -19.76 -41.52
C ARG A 53 11.08 -20.36 -41.12
N ARG A 54 10.71 -20.29 -39.84
CA ARG A 54 9.33 -20.51 -39.41
C ARG A 54 8.54 -19.24 -39.70
N GLY A 55 7.49 -19.39 -40.50
CA GLY A 55 6.59 -18.32 -40.91
C GLY A 55 5.89 -17.68 -39.71
N VAL A 56 5.62 -16.40 -39.86
CA VAL A 56 4.68 -15.63 -39.03
C VAL A 56 3.30 -16.31 -39.16
N PRO A 57 2.65 -16.72 -38.07
CA PRO A 57 1.27 -17.18 -38.14
C PRO A 57 0.38 -15.97 -38.46
N THR A 58 -0.21 -15.95 -39.64
CA THR A 58 -1.42 -15.17 -39.91
C THR A 58 -2.51 -15.62 -38.92
N PRO A 59 -3.21 -14.71 -38.22
CA PRO A 59 -4.27 -15.11 -37.32
C PRO A 59 -5.39 -15.77 -38.14
N SER A 60 -5.71 -17.01 -37.80
CA SER A 60 -6.88 -17.69 -38.32
C SER A 60 -8.12 -16.91 -37.90
N SER A 61 -8.93 -16.54 -38.88
CA SER A 61 -10.26 -15.96 -38.74
C SER A 61 -11.27 -16.99 -38.25
N GLY A 62 -11.01 -17.61 -37.09
CA GLY A 62 -11.92 -18.51 -36.41
C GLY A 62 -12.93 -17.71 -35.61
N SER A 63 -14.17 -17.67 -36.08
CA SER A 63 -15.30 -17.02 -35.45
C SER A 63 -15.67 -17.66 -34.10
N SER A 64 -15.51 -16.92 -33.01
CA SER A 64 -16.37 -17.04 -31.83
C SER A 64 -17.21 -15.76 -31.71
N ARG A 65 -18.08 -15.52 -32.70
CA ARG A 65 -18.93 -14.31 -32.79
C ARG A 65 -20.13 -14.31 -31.82
N GLY A 66 -19.99 -14.90 -30.63
CA GLY A 66 -21.08 -15.01 -29.65
C GLY A 66 -20.67 -15.09 -28.19
N ASP A 67 -19.46 -14.64 -27.82
CA ASP A 67 -18.87 -14.92 -26.50
C ASP A 67 -18.34 -13.66 -25.77
N ALA A 68 -18.78 -12.47 -26.19
CA ALA A 68 -18.44 -11.19 -25.57
C ALA A 68 -19.69 -10.49 -25.03
N ARG A 69 -19.52 -9.70 -23.97
CA ARG A 69 -20.54 -8.80 -23.40
C ARG A 69 -20.19 -7.36 -23.74
N VAL A 70 -21.19 -6.56 -24.08
CA VAL A 70 -21.04 -5.14 -24.35
C VAL A 70 -21.46 -4.36 -23.12
N PHE A 71 -20.62 -3.44 -22.66
CA PHE A 71 -20.99 -2.46 -21.65
C PHE A 71 -21.22 -1.12 -22.35
N ALA A 72 -22.38 -0.52 -22.11
CA ALA A 72 -22.80 0.76 -22.71
C ALA A 72 -23.53 1.63 -21.66
N GLY A 73 -24.15 2.74 -22.07
CA GLY A 73 -24.91 3.62 -21.17
C GLY A 73 -24.07 4.58 -20.33
N ALA A 74 -22.76 4.65 -20.59
CA ALA A 74 -21.83 5.51 -19.88
C ALA A 74 -20.73 6.03 -20.82
N LYS A 75 -19.96 7.03 -20.37
CA LYS A 75 -18.76 7.49 -21.08
C LYS A 75 -17.53 6.79 -20.54
N PHE A 76 -16.79 6.08 -21.39
CA PHE A 76 -15.63 5.28 -21.03
C PHE A 76 -14.33 6.02 -21.32
N TRP A 77 -13.49 6.21 -20.30
CA TRP A 77 -12.16 6.79 -20.48
C TRP A 77 -11.20 5.71 -20.99
N ILE A 78 -10.70 5.90 -22.20
CA ILE A 78 -9.73 5.01 -22.85
C ILE A 78 -8.39 5.73 -22.91
N ASP A 79 -7.45 5.28 -22.07
CA ASP A 79 -6.11 5.82 -21.99
C ASP A 79 -5.11 4.68 -21.79
N ASP A 80 -4.11 4.61 -22.67
CA ASP A 80 -3.03 3.62 -22.62
C ASP A 80 -1.78 4.15 -21.88
N GLY A 81 -1.88 5.37 -21.32
CA GLY A 81 -0.81 6.08 -20.66
C GLY A 81 0.02 6.95 -21.61
N VAL A 82 -0.36 7.06 -22.89
CA VAL A 82 0.31 7.87 -23.91
C VAL A 82 -0.69 8.84 -24.56
N GLY A 83 -0.23 10.07 -24.83
CA GLY A 83 -1.07 11.09 -25.48
C GLY A 83 -2.15 11.66 -24.56
N ASP A 84 -3.30 12.02 -25.13
CA ASP A 84 -4.36 12.76 -24.42
C ASP A 84 -5.49 11.91 -23.85
N GLY A 85 -5.53 10.61 -24.17
CA GLY A 85 -6.69 9.74 -23.92
C GLY A 85 -7.92 10.11 -24.78
N GLU A 86 -8.90 9.21 -24.85
CA GLU A 86 -10.15 9.44 -25.57
C GLU A 86 -11.36 8.90 -24.81
N TRP A 87 -12.53 9.51 -25.04
CA TRP A 87 -13.80 9.01 -24.54
C TRP A 87 -14.48 8.09 -25.56
N ALA A 88 -15.00 6.96 -25.11
CA ALA A 88 -15.82 6.02 -25.88
C ALA A 88 -17.23 5.89 -25.29
N ASP A 89 -18.17 5.35 -26.06
CA ASP A 89 -19.55 5.12 -25.63
C ASP A 89 -19.79 3.70 -25.13
N ALA A 90 -18.91 2.76 -25.48
CA ALA A 90 -19.02 1.36 -25.10
C ALA A 90 -17.66 0.64 -25.13
N ILE A 91 -17.61 -0.49 -24.42
CA ILE A 91 -16.56 -1.50 -24.55
C ILE A 91 -17.18 -2.90 -24.73
N ALA A 92 -16.53 -3.75 -25.51
CA ALA A 92 -16.83 -5.18 -25.60
C ALA A 92 -15.81 -5.96 -24.77
N VAL A 93 -16.26 -6.94 -24.00
CA VAL A 93 -15.45 -7.72 -23.06
C VAL A 93 -15.65 -9.21 -23.31
N THR A 94 -14.56 -9.95 -23.49
CA THR A 94 -14.58 -11.40 -23.68
C THR A 94 -15.06 -12.13 -22.42
N ARG A 95 -15.50 -13.39 -22.55
CA ARG A 95 -15.78 -14.27 -21.40
C ARG A 95 -14.60 -14.43 -20.44
N SER A 96 -13.37 -14.33 -20.93
CA SER A 96 -12.14 -14.34 -20.11
C SER A 96 -11.87 -13.03 -19.37
N GLY A 97 -12.75 -12.04 -19.49
CA GLY A 97 -12.68 -10.77 -18.80
C GLY A 97 -11.67 -9.80 -19.39
N ARG A 98 -11.42 -9.86 -20.70
CA ARG A 98 -10.51 -8.94 -21.40
C ARG A 98 -11.27 -8.02 -22.36
N VAL A 99 -10.80 -6.79 -22.51
CA VAL A 99 -11.36 -5.85 -23.49
C VAL A 99 -11.07 -6.36 -24.90
N LEU A 100 -12.13 -6.51 -25.69
CA LEU A 100 -12.10 -6.90 -27.10
C LEU A 100 -12.03 -5.66 -28.01
N ALA A 101 -12.87 -4.67 -27.72
CA ALA A 101 -12.99 -3.43 -28.49
C ALA A 101 -13.55 -2.28 -27.61
N SER A 102 -13.28 -1.05 -28.01
CA SER A 102 -13.88 0.17 -27.48
C SER A 102 -14.29 1.08 -28.64
N GLY A 103 -15.25 1.98 -28.41
CA GLY A 103 -15.69 2.96 -29.40
C GLY A 103 -17.16 3.32 -29.26
N ASN A 104 -17.82 3.67 -30.37
CA ASN A 104 -19.26 3.87 -30.38
C ASN A 104 -20.01 2.53 -30.22
N VAL A 105 -21.24 2.59 -29.71
CA VAL A 105 -22.05 1.41 -29.39
C VAL A 105 -22.20 0.49 -30.61
N SER A 106 -22.58 1.03 -31.78
CA SER A 106 -22.82 0.23 -32.98
C SER A 106 -21.60 -0.57 -33.44
N ARG A 107 -20.40 0.04 -33.45
CA ARG A 107 -19.16 -0.64 -33.82
C ARG A 107 -18.79 -1.71 -32.80
N VAL A 108 -18.93 -1.41 -31.52
CA VAL A 108 -18.58 -2.31 -30.42
C VAL A 108 -19.49 -3.54 -30.43
N THR A 109 -20.80 -3.37 -30.58
CA THR A 109 -21.77 -4.47 -30.70
C THR A 109 -21.49 -5.34 -31.92
N ALA A 110 -21.21 -4.74 -33.09
CA ALA A 110 -20.85 -5.51 -34.29
C ALA A 110 -19.57 -6.35 -34.12
N LEU A 111 -18.60 -5.86 -33.33
CA LEU A 111 -17.37 -6.60 -33.00
C LEU A 111 -17.58 -7.67 -31.92
N ALA A 112 -18.51 -7.46 -30.99
CA ALA A 112 -18.88 -8.43 -29.96
C ALA A 112 -19.66 -9.62 -30.54
N GLY A 113 -20.42 -9.38 -31.61
CA GLY A 113 -21.25 -10.35 -32.32
C GLY A 113 -22.73 -10.20 -31.99
N ASP A 114 -23.59 -10.68 -32.88
CA ASP A 114 -25.04 -10.42 -32.87
C ASP A 114 -25.77 -10.96 -31.62
N ALA A 115 -25.16 -11.93 -30.92
CA ALA A 115 -25.69 -12.54 -29.69
C ALA A 115 -25.08 -11.94 -28.40
N ALA A 116 -24.31 -10.87 -28.49
CA ALA A 116 -23.67 -10.26 -27.33
C ALA A 116 -24.71 -9.63 -26.38
N GLU A 117 -24.69 -10.05 -25.12
CA GLU A 117 -25.44 -9.39 -24.03
C GLU A 117 -24.97 -7.94 -23.91
N ILE A 118 -25.92 -7.00 -23.89
CA ILE A 118 -25.66 -5.59 -23.63
C ILE A 118 -26.01 -5.29 -22.18
N VAL A 119 -25.01 -4.90 -21.41
CA VAL A 119 -25.14 -4.39 -20.05
C VAL A 119 -25.22 -2.88 -20.14
N ASP A 120 -26.41 -2.35 -19.90
CA ASP A 120 -26.61 -0.91 -19.76
C ASP A 120 -26.18 -0.47 -18.36
N LEU A 121 -25.08 0.28 -18.30
CA LEU A 121 -24.54 0.78 -17.05
C LEU A 121 -25.34 1.94 -16.48
N ALA A 122 -26.34 2.50 -17.16
CA ALA A 122 -27.26 3.53 -16.66
C ALA A 122 -28.66 2.98 -16.30
N ALA A 123 -28.91 1.68 -16.49
CA ALA A 123 -30.20 1.08 -16.19
C ALA A 123 -30.67 1.38 -14.75
N GLY A 124 -31.93 1.82 -14.62
CA GLY A 124 -32.54 2.25 -13.36
C GLY A 124 -32.55 3.77 -13.12
N ASP A 125 -31.94 4.57 -14.01
CA ASP A 125 -32.01 6.04 -13.96
C ASP A 125 -33.18 6.63 -14.78
N ASP A 126 -33.98 5.79 -15.45
CA ASP A 126 -34.99 6.18 -16.45
C ASP A 126 -36.31 6.76 -15.90
N ASP A 127 -36.55 6.69 -14.58
CA ASP A 127 -37.83 7.09 -13.97
C ASP A 127 -37.95 8.58 -13.59
N ASP A 128 -37.01 9.46 -14.00
CA ASP A 128 -36.94 10.83 -13.47
C ASP A 128 -37.01 11.94 -14.54
N ASP A 129 -38.01 12.82 -14.42
CA ASP A 129 -38.24 14.08 -15.17
C ASP A 129 -37.27 15.20 -14.74
N GLY A 130 -36.03 14.82 -14.42
CA GLY A 130 -35.03 15.75 -13.91
C GLY A 130 -34.62 16.81 -14.94
N SER A 131 -34.26 17.99 -14.45
CA SER A 131 -33.71 19.08 -15.25
C SER A 131 -32.43 18.65 -16.00
N THR A 132 -32.04 19.37 -17.06
CA THR A 132 -30.80 19.08 -17.82
C THR A 132 -29.56 19.06 -16.93
N THR A 133 -29.51 19.85 -15.87
CA THR A 133 -28.42 19.87 -14.89
C THR A 133 -28.39 18.59 -14.04
N GLU A 134 -29.53 18.13 -13.51
CA GLU A 134 -29.62 16.88 -12.75
C GLU A 134 -29.25 15.66 -13.61
N ARG A 135 -29.61 15.67 -14.91
CA ARG A 135 -29.20 14.61 -15.85
C ARG A 135 -27.70 14.60 -16.14
N LEU A 136 -27.03 15.76 -16.11
CA LEU A 136 -25.57 15.86 -16.27
C LEU A 136 -24.83 15.40 -15.00
N GLU A 137 -25.39 15.67 -13.82
CA GLU A 137 -24.84 15.20 -12.53
C GLU A 137 -24.97 13.68 -12.35
N ARG A 138 -26.03 13.08 -12.90
CA ARG A 138 -26.24 11.62 -12.95
C ARG A 138 -25.57 10.91 -14.12
N LEU A 139 -24.83 11.65 -14.98
CA LEU A 139 -24.10 11.03 -16.08
C LEU A 139 -23.04 10.06 -15.52
N ARG A 140 -23.15 8.79 -15.90
CA ARG A 140 -22.20 7.76 -15.49
C ARG A 140 -20.95 7.81 -16.36
N PHE A 141 -19.81 7.79 -15.69
CA PHE A 141 -18.49 7.68 -16.32
C PHE A 141 -17.85 6.35 -15.92
N VAL A 142 -17.09 5.77 -16.83
CA VAL A 142 -16.32 4.57 -16.60
C VAL A 142 -14.84 4.89 -16.71
N LEU A 143 -14.12 4.66 -15.63
CA LEU A 143 -12.67 4.81 -15.55
C LEU A 143 -12.01 3.43 -15.48
N PRO A 144 -10.75 3.27 -15.92
CA PRO A 144 -9.99 2.07 -15.62
C PRO A 144 -9.98 1.81 -14.10
N GLY A 145 -10.04 0.54 -13.71
CA GLY A 145 -10.08 0.14 -12.31
C GLY A 145 -8.85 0.68 -11.57
N LEU A 146 -9.08 1.27 -10.41
CA LEU A 146 -8.03 1.96 -9.67
C LEU A 146 -7.05 0.96 -9.08
N HIS A 147 -5.78 1.36 -9.05
CA HIS A 147 -4.68 0.57 -8.55
C HIS A 147 -4.01 1.31 -7.41
N ASP A 148 -4.14 0.76 -6.20
CA ASP A 148 -3.40 1.25 -5.05
C ASP A 148 -1.99 0.64 -5.04
N ALA A 149 -0.98 1.46 -5.37
CA ALA A 149 0.39 0.99 -5.51
C ALA A 149 1.07 0.73 -4.16
N HIS A 150 0.46 1.05 -3.01
CA HIS A 150 1.07 0.81 -1.70
C HIS A 150 0.01 0.77 -0.61
N LEU A 151 -0.26 -0.41 -0.04
CA LEU A 151 -1.09 -0.57 1.15
C LEU A 151 -0.73 -1.83 1.95
N HIS A 152 -1.47 -2.05 3.04
CA HIS A 152 -1.32 -3.16 3.97
C HIS A 152 -2.68 -3.84 4.20
N LEU A 153 -2.99 -4.88 3.40
CA LEU A 153 -4.33 -5.46 3.30
C LEU A 153 -4.86 -5.99 4.64
N VAL A 154 -4.10 -6.87 5.30
CA VAL A 154 -4.56 -7.53 6.53
C VAL A 154 -4.74 -6.53 7.66
N SER A 155 -3.81 -5.57 7.77
CA SER A 155 -3.86 -4.50 8.76
C SER A 155 -5.08 -3.61 8.54
N GLY A 156 -5.38 -3.24 7.29
CA GLY A 156 -6.59 -2.49 6.96
C GLY A 156 -7.88 -3.27 7.26
N GLY A 157 -7.90 -4.57 6.99
CA GLY A 157 -9.00 -5.46 7.32
C GLY A 157 -9.29 -5.57 8.83
N PHE A 158 -8.25 -5.48 9.66
CA PHE A 158 -8.41 -5.35 11.12
C PHE A 158 -8.90 -3.96 11.50
N ARG A 159 -8.30 -2.89 10.94
CA ARG A 159 -8.68 -1.51 11.22
C ARG A 159 -10.17 -1.22 11.00
N LEU A 160 -10.79 -1.84 9.99
CA LEU A 160 -12.24 -1.69 9.72
C LEU A 160 -13.17 -2.26 10.81
N ARG A 161 -12.67 -3.05 11.76
CA ARG A 161 -13.41 -3.56 12.93
C ARG A 161 -13.08 -2.80 14.21
N GLU A 162 -12.02 -2.01 14.19
CA GLU A 162 -11.56 -1.28 15.34
C GLU A 162 -12.36 0.01 15.52
N LEU A 163 -12.27 0.57 16.72
CA LEU A 163 -12.93 1.82 17.06
C LEU A 163 -12.32 2.98 16.25
N ASP A 164 -13.16 3.70 15.51
CA ASP A 164 -12.78 4.94 14.83
C ASP A 164 -13.10 6.15 15.71
N LEU A 165 -12.06 6.96 15.95
CA LEU A 165 -12.09 8.15 16.79
C LEU A 165 -11.63 9.39 16.01
N SER A 166 -11.53 9.29 14.68
CA SER A 166 -11.02 10.36 13.81
C SER A 166 -11.98 11.52 13.58
N ASP A 167 -13.27 11.33 13.83
CA ASP A 167 -14.34 12.34 13.76
C ASP A 167 -14.68 12.95 15.13
N VAL A 168 -14.07 12.46 16.21
CA VAL A 168 -14.38 12.90 17.57
C VAL A 168 -13.72 14.25 17.86
N ASP A 169 -14.50 15.19 18.38
CA ASP A 169 -14.13 16.59 18.61
C ASP A 169 -14.37 17.08 20.05
N SER A 170 -14.70 16.17 20.97
CA SER A 170 -14.85 16.47 22.39
C SER A 170 -14.42 15.31 23.28
N LYS A 171 -13.92 15.64 24.47
CA LYS A 171 -13.56 14.67 25.53
C LYS A 171 -14.74 13.76 25.89
N ASP A 172 -15.93 14.31 26.06
CA ASP A 172 -17.12 13.54 26.43
C ASP A 172 -17.53 12.56 25.32
N ALA A 173 -17.48 12.98 24.05
CA ALA A 173 -17.76 12.10 22.92
C ALA A 173 -16.71 10.98 22.80
N PHE A 174 -15.43 11.29 23.04
CA PHE A 174 -14.34 10.31 23.08
C PHE A 174 -14.60 9.24 24.14
N VAL A 175 -14.80 9.67 25.40
CA VAL A 175 -15.04 8.76 26.52
C VAL A 175 -16.28 7.91 26.25
N LYS A 176 -17.40 8.54 25.88
CA LYS A 176 -18.66 7.83 25.61
C LYS A 176 -18.48 6.75 24.55
N ARG A 177 -17.83 7.06 23.43
CA ARG A 177 -17.64 6.13 22.31
C ARG A 177 -16.73 4.95 22.69
N VAL A 178 -15.70 5.19 23.49
CA VAL A 178 -14.83 4.13 24.02
C VAL A 178 -15.59 3.22 24.99
N GLU A 179 -16.37 3.79 25.91
CA GLU A 179 -17.15 3.00 26.86
C GLU A 179 -18.28 2.22 26.18
N ASP A 180 -18.94 2.79 25.17
CA ASP A 180 -19.94 2.08 24.37
C ASP A 180 -19.31 0.87 23.64
N ALA A 181 -18.11 1.04 23.09
CA ALA A 181 -17.37 -0.05 22.46
C ALA A 181 -16.98 -1.14 23.47
N ALA A 182 -16.53 -0.74 24.67
CA ALA A 182 -16.22 -1.68 25.75
C ALA A 182 -17.46 -2.48 26.20
N ARG A 183 -18.62 -1.81 26.35
CA ARG A 183 -19.89 -2.46 26.72
C ARG A 183 -20.44 -3.41 25.64
N ALA A 184 -20.08 -3.19 24.38
CA ALA A 184 -20.50 -4.03 23.26
C ALA A 184 -19.67 -5.33 23.11
N LEU A 185 -18.63 -5.53 23.92
CA LEU A 185 -17.83 -6.75 23.88
C LEU A 185 -18.65 -7.97 24.34
N PRO A 186 -18.43 -9.15 23.73
CA PRO A 186 -19.15 -10.36 24.13
C PRO A 186 -18.92 -10.74 25.59
N VAL A 187 -20.00 -11.03 26.31
CA VAL A 187 -19.95 -11.51 27.71
C VAL A 187 -19.14 -12.80 27.81
N GLY A 188 -18.25 -12.91 28.81
CA GLY A 188 -17.44 -14.10 29.06
C GLY A 188 -16.14 -14.18 28.26
N THR A 189 -15.71 -13.06 27.64
CA THR A 189 -14.37 -12.95 27.05
C THR A 189 -13.38 -12.42 28.09
N ASP A 190 -12.71 -13.34 28.78
CA ASP A 190 -11.55 -12.98 29.61
C ASP A 190 -10.47 -12.36 28.71
N ASP A 191 -9.86 -11.26 29.16
CA ASP A 191 -8.85 -10.47 28.43
C ASP A 191 -9.31 -9.85 27.10
N ALA A 192 -10.56 -9.38 27.02
CA ALA A 192 -11.06 -8.67 25.85
C ALA A 192 -10.35 -7.33 25.61
N TRP A 193 -10.15 -6.97 24.33
CA TRP A 193 -9.49 -5.72 23.92
C TRP A 193 -10.42 -4.86 23.06
N VAL A 194 -10.61 -3.61 23.47
CA VAL A 194 -11.05 -2.52 22.58
C VAL A 194 -9.82 -1.93 21.92
N LEU A 195 -9.69 -2.20 20.62
CA LEU A 195 -8.62 -1.64 19.78
C LEU A 195 -9.20 -0.54 18.89
N GLY A 196 -8.39 0.46 18.58
CA GLY A 196 -8.78 1.54 17.68
C GLY A 196 -7.86 2.73 17.74
N GLY A 197 -8.37 3.88 17.32
CA GLY A 197 -7.57 5.08 17.26
C GLY A 197 -8.05 6.11 16.24
N GLY A 198 -7.11 6.97 15.84
CA GLY A 198 -7.39 8.12 14.97
C GLY A 198 -7.70 9.40 15.74
N TRP A 199 -7.65 9.37 17.07
CA TRP A 199 -7.92 10.54 17.89
C TRP A 199 -6.83 11.60 17.77
N ASP A 200 -7.23 12.86 17.89
CA ASP A 200 -6.34 14.02 17.91
C ASP A 200 -6.87 15.03 18.93
N GLU A 201 -6.13 15.17 20.02
CA GLU A 201 -6.48 16.05 21.13
C GLU A 201 -6.59 17.52 20.75
N THR A 202 -5.93 17.94 19.65
CA THR A 202 -6.02 19.31 19.16
C THR A 202 -7.44 19.69 18.72
N ARG A 203 -8.30 18.70 18.46
CA ARG A 203 -9.71 18.90 18.11
C ARG A 203 -10.60 19.28 19.29
N TRP A 204 -10.19 18.99 20.53
CA TRP A 204 -11.00 19.20 21.74
C TRP A 204 -10.29 19.98 22.85
N GLY A 205 -9.31 20.81 22.49
CA GLY A 205 -8.64 21.72 23.43
C GLY A 205 -7.25 21.28 23.89
N GLY A 206 -6.69 20.22 23.29
CA GLY A 206 -5.28 19.84 23.44
C GLY A 206 -4.93 18.98 24.65
N GLU A 207 -5.89 18.66 25.52
CA GLU A 207 -5.68 17.71 26.62
C GLU A 207 -5.66 16.27 26.06
N PRO A 208 -4.53 15.53 26.15
CA PRO A 208 -4.47 14.16 25.67
C PRO A 208 -5.29 13.22 26.58
N PRO A 209 -5.94 12.18 26.03
CA PRO A 209 -6.66 11.21 26.81
C PRO A 209 -5.71 10.44 27.74
N VAL A 210 -6.15 10.21 28.97
CA VAL A 210 -5.45 9.39 29.98
C VAL A 210 -6.34 8.26 30.46
N ALA A 211 -5.75 7.24 31.07
CA ALA A 211 -6.45 6.05 31.55
C ALA A 211 -7.62 6.35 32.50
N ASP A 212 -7.56 7.47 33.24
CA ASP A 212 -8.59 7.89 34.20
C ASP A 212 -9.78 8.60 33.58
N TRP A 213 -9.74 8.90 32.28
CA TRP A 213 -10.91 9.40 31.58
C TRP A 213 -11.99 8.32 31.42
N PHE A 214 -11.59 7.05 31.42
CA PHE A 214 -12.51 5.94 31.32
C PHE A 214 -13.10 5.62 32.69
N GLY A 215 -14.42 5.41 32.76
CA GLY A 215 -15.06 4.87 33.96
C GLY A 215 -14.60 3.45 34.29
N ASP A 216 -15.30 2.80 35.21
CA ASP A 216 -15.07 1.38 35.48
C ASP A 216 -15.54 0.52 34.29
N LEU A 217 -14.59 0.08 33.46
CA LEU A 217 -14.82 -0.81 32.33
C LEU A 217 -14.82 -2.29 32.73
N GLY A 218 -14.61 -2.62 34.00
CA GLY A 218 -14.32 -3.96 34.49
C GLY A 218 -12.81 -4.27 34.52
N GLU A 219 -12.41 -5.23 35.37
CA GLU A 219 -11.00 -5.51 35.64
C GLU A 219 -10.24 -6.13 34.45
N THR A 220 -10.96 -6.79 33.53
CA THR A 220 -10.43 -7.56 32.39
C THR A 220 -10.64 -6.87 31.03
N THR A 221 -11.34 -5.73 30.99
CA THR A 221 -11.59 -5.00 29.74
C THR A 221 -10.42 -4.08 29.41
N ASN A 222 -9.58 -4.52 28.48
CA ASN A 222 -8.41 -3.78 28.04
C ASN A 222 -8.78 -2.80 26.93
N VAL A 223 -8.23 -1.59 26.98
CA VAL A 223 -8.37 -0.58 25.92
C VAL A 223 -6.99 -0.17 25.47
N TRP A 224 -6.78 -0.13 24.15
CA TRP A 224 -5.58 0.42 23.54
C TRP A 224 -5.95 1.21 22.29
N LEU A 225 -5.74 2.53 22.35
CA LEU A 225 -6.18 3.46 21.30
C LEU A 225 -5.01 4.30 20.81
N LEU A 226 -4.69 4.19 19.52
CA LEU A 226 -3.63 4.95 18.88
C LEU A 226 -4.10 6.37 18.51
N ARG A 227 -3.24 7.35 18.75
CA ARG A 227 -3.40 8.71 18.23
C ARG A 227 -3.35 8.69 16.70
N ALA A 228 -3.89 9.72 16.05
CA ALA A 228 -3.86 9.90 14.59
C ALA A 228 -2.46 9.79 13.97
N ASP A 229 -1.39 10.11 14.71
CA ASP A 229 0.00 9.98 14.24
C ASP A 229 0.59 8.57 14.42
N ALA A 230 -0.11 7.66 15.08
CA ALA A 230 0.36 6.32 15.47
C ALA A 230 1.66 6.27 16.32
N HIS A 231 2.12 7.41 16.85
CA HIS A 231 3.31 7.54 17.71
C HIS A 231 2.97 7.68 19.19
N VAL A 232 1.70 7.90 19.49
CA VAL A 232 1.16 7.93 20.85
C VAL A 232 0.01 6.96 20.95
N GLY A 233 -0.11 6.26 22.08
CA GLY A 233 -1.29 5.46 22.40
C GLY A 233 -1.74 5.70 23.84
N VAL A 234 -3.03 5.52 24.09
CA VAL A 234 -3.61 5.52 25.44
C VAL A 234 -4.10 4.12 25.79
N ALA A 235 -3.64 3.62 26.93
CA ALA A 235 -4.04 2.34 27.52
C ALA A 235 -5.03 2.56 28.67
N SER A 236 -6.03 1.68 28.83
CA SER A 236 -6.82 1.65 30.08
C SER A 236 -5.98 1.20 31.27
N ASN A 237 -6.45 1.47 32.49
CA ASN A 237 -5.83 0.96 33.71
C ASN A 237 -5.74 -0.58 33.72
N ALA A 238 -6.71 -1.29 33.12
CA ALA A 238 -6.65 -2.75 32.95
C ALA A 238 -5.51 -3.17 32.00
N ALA A 239 -5.38 -2.52 30.85
CA ALA A 239 -4.32 -2.81 29.89
C ALA A 239 -2.91 -2.56 30.48
N LEU A 240 -2.74 -1.49 31.28
CA LEU A 240 -1.48 -1.23 32.00
C LEU A 240 -1.15 -2.35 33.01
N ARG A 241 -2.15 -2.84 33.76
CA ARG A 241 -1.98 -3.97 34.68
C ARG A 241 -1.61 -5.25 33.95
N ALA A 242 -2.32 -5.58 32.86
CA ALA A 242 -2.02 -6.73 32.02
C ALA A 242 -0.60 -6.67 31.41
N ALA A 243 -0.13 -5.46 31.11
CA ALA A 243 1.23 -5.20 30.64
C ALA A 243 2.30 -5.21 31.75
N GLY A 244 1.91 -5.15 33.02
CA GLY A 244 2.84 -5.00 34.13
C GLY A 244 3.52 -3.63 34.18
N VAL A 245 2.90 -2.60 33.58
CA VAL A 245 3.40 -1.22 33.60
C VAL A 245 2.98 -0.57 34.91
N THR A 246 3.95 -0.25 35.75
CA THR A 246 3.77 0.26 37.11
C THR A 246 4.60 1.53 37.35
N SER A 247 4.55 2.07 38.57
CA SER A 247 5.37 3.24 38.94
C SER A 247 6.88 2.98 38.92
N SER A 248 7.31 1.71 39.00
CA SER A 248 8.73 1.35 38.89
C SER A 248 9.18 1.08 37.45
N THR A 249 8.26 1.08 36.48
CA THR A 249 8.61 0.90 35.07
C THR A 249 9.41 2.11 34.59
N ARG A 250 10.61 1.85 34.08
CA ARG A 250 11.46 2.88 33.46
C ARG A 250 11.03 3.09 32.01
N ASP A 251 11.34 4.27 31.49
CA ASP A 251 11.23 4.54 30.06
C ASP A 251 12.17 3.62 29.29
N PRO A 252 11.69 2.88 28.27
CA PRO A 252 12.57 2.13 27.39
C PRO A 252 13.37 3.06 26.48
N ASP A 253 14.48 2.57 25.94
CA ASP A 253 15.25 3.34 24.94
C ASP A 253 14.33 3.76 23.79
N GLY A 254 14.27 5.07 23.51
CA GLY A 254 13.44 5.62 22.43
C GLY A 254 11.93 5.57 22.70
N GLY A 255 11.50 5.52 23.96
CA GLY A 255 10.07 5.60 24.32
C GLY A 255 9.85 6.29 25.65
N VAL A 256 8.64 6.78 25.89
CA VAL A 256 8.28 7.48 27.13
C VAL A 256 6.97 6.93 27.68
N VAL A 257 6.96 6.57 28.96
CA VAL A 257 5.76 6.14 29.68
C VAL A 257 5.21 7.36 30.43
N GLY A 258 4.05 7.87 30.02
CA GLY A 258 3.38 8.99 30.67
C GLY A 258 3.07 8.71 32.15
N ARG A 259 3.19 9.72 32.99
CA ARG A 259 3.05 9.64 34.45
C ARG A 259 1.98 10.62 34.93
N ARG A 260 1.39 10.34 36.08
CA ARG A 260 0.42 11.23 36.73
C ARG A 260 1.14 12.38 37.41
N ASP A 261 0.51 13.55 37.42
CA ASP A 261 1.06 14.76 38.03
C ASP A 261 0.84 14.83 39.56
N ASP A 262 0.43 13.73 40.18
CA ASP A 262 0.18 13.59 41.62
C ASP A 262 1.44 13.22 42.44
N GLY A 263 2.61 13.13 41.78
CA GLY A 263 3.88 12.74 42.41
C GLY A 263 4.00 11.24 42.73
N SER A 264 2.98 10.43 42.46
CA SER A 264 2.99 8.98 42.73
C SER A 264 3.90 8.18 41.78
N GLY A 265 4.27 8.79 40.65
CA GLY A 265 5.00 8.12 39.57
C GLY A 265 4.19 7.00 38.91
N ARG A 266 2.88 6.87 39.18
CA ARG A 266 2.04 5.88 38.51
C ARG A 266 1.85 6.24 37.03
N PRO A 267 1.79 5.26 36.12
CA PRO A 267 1.48 5.51 34.72
C PRO A 267 0.08 6.13 34.56
N ASN A 268 -0.04 7.07 33.63
CA ASN A 268 -1.32 7.72 33.30
C ASN A 268 -2.01 7.10 32.06
N GLY A 269 -1.46 6.05 31.47
CA GLY A 269 -2.00 5.39 30.27
C GLY A 269 -1.41 5.85 28.96
N VAL A 270 -0.82 7.05 28.89
CA VAL A 270 -0.20 7.56 27.66
C VAL A 270 1.17 6.93 27.46
N LEU A 271 1.40 6.26 26.34
CA LEU A 271 2.67 5.67 25.96
C LEU A 271 3.11 6.24 24.61
N ARG A 272 4.39 6.58 24.50
CA ARG A 272 4.98 7.15 23.27
C ARG A 272 6.07 6.25 22.72
N ASP A 273 6.09 6.12 21.40
CA ASP A 273 7.10 5.38 20.63
C ASP A 273 7.37 3.98 21.21
N ASN A 274 8.63 3.64 21.53
CA ASN A 274 8.99 2.28 21.97
C ASN A 274 8.29 1.84 23.26
N ALA A 275 7.78 2.78 24.08
CA ALA A 275 6.99 2.44 25.27
C ALA A 275 5.66 1.78 24.91
N MET A 276 5.10 2.03 23.73
CA MET A 276 3.85 1.41 23.26
C MET A 276 3.97 -0.11 23.18
N THR A 277 5.17 -0.64 22.91
CA THR A 277 5.44 -2.08 22.83
C THR A 277 5.09 -2.80 24.14
N LEU A 278 5.21 -2.13 25.29
CA LEU A 278 4.88 -2.70 26.61
C LEU A 278 3.43 -3.21 26.67
N VAL A 279 2.50 -2.45 26.07
CA VAL A 279 1.07 -2.82 26.01
C VAL A 279 0.79 -3.67 24.79
N ARG A 280 1.33 -3.30 23.60
CA ARG A 280 1.06 -4.01 22.35
C ARG A 280 1.46 -5.48 22.39
N SER A 281 2.53 -5.84 23.13
CA SER A 281 2.94 -7.25 23.28
C SER A 281 1.96 -8.11 24.06
N ARG A 282 0.96 -7.51 24.73
CA ARG A 282 -0.11 -8.21 25.44
C ARG A 282 -1.38 -8.37 24.63
N ILE A 283 -1.50 -7.68 23.50
CA ILE A 283 -2.62 -7.87 22.59
C ILE A 283 -2.56 -9.31 22.05
N PRO A 284 -3.65 -10.10 22.16
CA PRO A 284 -3.68 -11.47 21.68
C PRO A 284 -3.30 -11.57 20.21
N LYS A 285 -2.54 -12.61 19.88
CA LYS A 285 -2.24 -12.92 18.47
C LYS A 285 -3.53 -13.30 17.77
N THR A 286 -3.74 -12.72 16.60
CA THR A 286 -4.89 -13.02 15.73
C THR A 286 -4.74 -14.42 15.12
N THR A 287 -5.82 -15.20 15.08
CA THR A 287 -5.85 -16.49 14.39
C THR A 287 -5.88 -16.34 12.87
N ASP A 288 -5.62 -17.40 12.13
CA ASP A 288 -5.68 -17.40 10.67
C ASP A 288 -7.11 -17.15 10.16
N GLU A 289 -8.14 -17.67 10.84
CA GLU A 289 -9.55 -17.40 10.51
C GLU A 289 -9.87 -15.90 10.65
N ALA A 290 -9.38 -15.25 11.71
CA ALA A 290 -9.56 -13.83 11.92
C ALA A 290 -8.87 -12.99 10.82
N ARG A 291 -7.71 -13.45 10.34
CA ARG A 291 -6.95 -12.83 9.24
C ARG A 291 -7.61 -13.02 7.88
N VAL A 292 -8.12 -14.21 7.57
CA VAL A 292 -8.93 -14.45 6.36
C VAL A 292 -10.15 -13.52 6.37
N ALA A 293 -10.84 -13.41 7.50
CA ALA A 293 -11.95 -12.48 7.64
C ALA A 293 -11.52 -11.01 7.51
N ALA A 294 -10.30 -10.65 7.93
CA ALA A 294 -9.72 -9.32 7.72
C ALA A 294 -9.49 -9.03 6.23
N PHE A 295 -8.85 -9.95 5.49
CA PHE A 295 -8.69 -9.83 4.04
C PHE A 295 -10.03 -9.64 3.32
N GLN A 296 -11.03 -10.44 3.65
CA GLN A 296 -12.37 -10.33 3.05
C GLN A 296 -13.00 -8.95 3.29
N ARG A 297 -12.88 -8.39 4.50
CA ARG A 297 -13.34 -7.02 4.79
C ARG A 297 -12.56 -5.97 4.01
N ALA A 298 -11.24 -6.11 3.95
CA ALA A 298 -10.37 -5.22 3.20
C ALA A 298 -10.75 -5.18 1.72
N PHE A 299 -10.93 -6.34 1.09
CA PHE A 299 -11.36 -6.42 -0.29
C PHE A 299 -12.72 -5.76 -0.53
N LYS A 300 -13.70 -6.01 0.33
CA LYS A 300 -15.02 -5.38 0.22
C LYS A 300 -14.93 -3.85 0.28
N HIS A 301 -14.12 -3.33 1.21
CA HIS A 301 -13.92 -1.89 1.35
C HIS A 301 -13.21 -1.28 0.14
N LEU A 302 -12.10 -1.86 -0.30
CA LEU A 302 -11.34 -1.36 -1.45
C LEU A 302 -12.16 -1.39 -2.74
N LEU A 303 -12.97 -2.43 -2.95
CA LEU A 303 -13.90 -2.50 -4.09
C LEU A 303 -14.99 -1.43 -4.03
N SER A 304 -15.47 -1.05 -2.83
CA SER A 304 -16.39 0.09 -2.68
C SER A 304 -15.77 1.44 -3.03
N LEU A 305 -14.44 1.50 -3.08
CA LEU A 305 -13.67 2.69 -3.48
C LEU A 305 -13.17 2.60 -4.94
N GLY A 306 -13.60 1.59 -5.70
CA GLY A 306 -13.18 1.43 -7.10
C GLY A 306 -11.80 0.80 -7.29
N ILE A 307 -11.15 0.35 -6.21
CA ILE A 307 -9.81 -0.25 -6.25
C ILE A 307 -9.91 -1.73 -6.62
N THR A 308 -9.34 -2.07 -7.78
CA THR A 308 -9.38 -3.43 -8.36
C THR A 308 -8.04 -4.14 -8.27
N THR A 309 -6.94 -3.39 -8.11
CA THR A 309 -5.58 -3.90 -8.03
C THR A 309 -4.85 -3.24 -6.87
N VAL A 310 -4.04 -4.01 -6.15
CA VAL A 310 -3.26 -3.52 -5.01
C VAL A 310 -1.83 -4.02 -5.04
N CYS A 311 -0.92 -3.24 -4.47
CA CYS A 311 0.37 -3.74 -3.99
C CYS A 311 0.32 -3.85 -2.47
N ASP A 312 0.30 -5.10 -2.00
CA ASP A 312 0.24 -5.41 -0.58
C ASP A 312 1.67 -5.57 -0.05
N PHE A 313 2.00 -4.75 0.95
CA PHE A 313 3.25 -4.83 1.68
C PHE A 313 3.14 -5.69 2.94
N GLY A 314 1.99 -6.32 3.21
CA GLY A 314 1.79 -7.24 4.33
C GLY A 314 1.47 -6.54 5.65
N ASP A 315 1.45 -7.28 6.76
CA ASP A 315 1.11 -6.74 8.08
C ASP A 315 2.13 -5.68 8.54
N VAL A 316 1.68 -4.43 8.74
CA VAL A 316 2.51 -3.29 9.20
C VAL A 316 3.32 -3.65 10.44
N ASN A 317 2.70 -4.38 11.38
CA ASN A 317 3.32 -4.70 12.67
C ASN A 317 4.39 -5.77 12.55
N ALA A 318 4.21 -6.72 11.63
CA ALA A 318 5.22 -7.72 11.35
C ALA A 318 6.36 -7.14 10.49
N LEU A 319 6.06 -6.23 9.56
CA LEU A 319 7.04 -5.66 8.64
C LEU A 319 8.11 -4.80 9.32
N ALA A 320 7.85 -4.29 10.53
CA ALA A 320 8.87 -3.59 11.32
C ALA A 320 10.13 -4.45 11.56
N GLY A 321 10.01 -5.79 11.56
CA GLY A 321 11.13 -6.73 11.67
C GLY A 321 11.85 -7.05 10.35
N SER A 322 11.39 -6.52 9.20
CA SER A 322 11.83 -6.92 7.85
C SER A 322 13.30 -6.67 7.51
N SER A 323 14.04 -5.98 8.37
CA SER A 323 15.50 -5.83 8.27
C SER A 323 16.26 -7.12 8.69
N VAL A 324 15.62 -8.01 9.44
CA VAL A 324 16.21 -9.23 10.00
C VAL A 324 15.63 -10.45 9.30
N LYS A 325 16.51 -11.34 8.82
CA LYS A 325 16.13 -12.57 8.11
C LYS A 325 15.31 -13.48 9.03
N GLY A 326 14.17 -13.97 8.56
CA GLY A 326 13.26 -14.83 9.32
C GLY A 326 12.47 -14.15 10.46
N ALA A 327 12.56 -12.83 10.62
CA ALA A 327 11.80 -12.11 11.66
C ALA A 327 10.34 -11.83 11.26
N THR A 328 9.94 -12.25 10.06
CA THR A 328 8.70 -11.85 9.40
C THR A 328 7.86 -13.06 8.97
N GLU A 329 7.94 -14.19 9.68
CA GLU A 329 7.16 -15.39 9.35
C GLU A 329 5.66 -15.13 9.24
N ARG A 330 5.10 -14.20 10.04
CA ARG A 330 3.68 -13.84 9.92
C ARG A 330 3.30 -13.30 8.54
N VAL A 331 4.21 -12.60 7.86
CA VAL A 331 4.01 -12.11 6.49
C VAL A 331 3.95 -13.28 5.50
N TRP A 332 4.73 -14.33 5.75
CA TRP A 332 4.72 -15.55 4.95
C TRP A 332 3.47 -16.39 5.19
N ASP A 333 3.01 -16.48 6.43
CA ASP A 333 1.73 -17.13 6.76
C ASP A 333 0.56 -16.41 6.07
N ASP A 334 0.56 -15.07 6.08
CA ASP A 334 -0.44 -14.25 5.38
C ASP A 334 -0.43 -14.49 3.86
N LEU A 335 0.76 -14.61 3.26
CA LEU A 335 0.89 -14.99 1.85
C LEU A 335 0.26 -16.37 1.59
N ALA A 336 0.52 -17.36 2.43
CA ALA A 336 -0.05 -18.70 2.28
C ALA A 336 -1.59 -18.68 2.37
N LEU A 337 -2.16 -17.84 3.25
CA LEU A 337 -3.61 -17.63 3.31
C LEU A 337 -4.15 -17.02 2.01
N LEU A 338 -3.49 -16.00 1.47
CA LEU A 338 -3.86 -15.40 0.19
C LEU A 338 -3.72 -16.39 -0.98
N GLU A 339 -2.69 -17.23 -1.00
CA GLU A 339 -2.51 -18.29 -1.99
C GLU A 339 -3.63 -19.32 -1.93
N ALA A 340 -4.05 -19.71 -0.72
CA ALA A 340 -5.17 -20.62 -0.52
C ALA A 340 -6.49 -19.99 -0.97
N MET A 341 -6.72 -18.70 -0.70
CA MET A 341 -7.88 -17.96 -1.21
C MET A 341 -7.86 -17.87 -2.75
N ASP A 342 -6.71 -17.57 -3.37
CA ASP A 342 -6.58 -17.48 -4.82
C ASP A 342 -6.83 -18.84 -5.50
N ALA A 343 -6.32 -19.93 -4.92
CA ALA A 343 -6.54 -21.29 -5.42
C ALA A 343 -8.03 -21.69 -5.39
N ARG A 344 -8.81 -21.14 -4.46
CA ARG A 344 -10.28 -21.32 -4.39
C ARG A 344 -11.06 -20.29 -5.22
N GLY A 345 -10.37 -19.36 -5.89
CA GLY A 345 -11.01 -18.29 -6.67
C GLY A 345 -11.69 -17.21 -5.82
N GLU A 346 -11.30 -17.07 -4.56
CA GLU A 346 -11.94 -16.19 -3.58
C GLU A 346 -11.36 -14.78 -3.54
N LEU A 347 -10.26 -14.50 -4.25
CA LEU A 347 -9.71 -13.14 -4.34
C LEU A 347 -10.56 -12.29 -5.29
N PRO A 348 -11.26 -11.24 -4.81
CA PRO A 348 -12.13 -10.43 -5.66
C PRO A 348 -11.36 -9.28 -6.35
N THR A 349 -10.15 -8.96 -5.88
CA THR A 349 -9.19 -7.99 -6.45
C THR A 349 -7.90 -8.69 -6.88
N ARG A 350 -7.02 -7.97 -7.59
CA ARG A 350 -5.67 -8.43 -7.94
C ARG A 350 -4.66 -7.98 -6.89
N VAL A 351 -3.85 -8.90 -6.40
CA VAL A 351 -2.90 -8.66 -5.30
C VAL A 351 -1.47 -8.88 -5.79
N ASN A 352 -0.67 -7.81 -5.74
CA ASN A 352 0.77 -7.86 -5.94
C ASN A 352 1.46 -7.84 -4.57
N ALA A 353 1.85 -8.99 -4.05
CA ALA A 353 2.50 -9.11 -2.76
C ALA A 353 3.98 -8.72 -2.84
N TYR A 354 4.42 -7.86 -1.91
CA TYR A 354 5.82 -7.51 -1.69
C TYR A 354 6.28 -8.05 -0.35
N LEU A 355 7.27 -8.93 -0.39
CA LEU A 355 7.73 -9.68 0.79
C LEU A 355 9.06 -9.13 1.32
N PRO A 356 9.45 -9.42 2.56
CA PRO A 356 10.65 -8.83 3.18
C PRO A 356 11.95 -9.08 2.39
N LEU A 357 12.72 -8.02 2.10
CA LEU A 357 14.00 -8.10 1.38
C LEU A 357 15.06 -8.87 2.17
N ALA A 358 14.96 -8.94 3.49
CA ALA A 358 15.84 -9.80 4.29
C ALA A 358 15.75 -11.29 3.89
N ASP A 359 14.61 -11.71 3.35
CA ASP A 359 14.34 -13.07 2.89
C ASP A 359 14.38 -13.18 1.35
N TRP A 360 15.12 -12.31 0.66
CA TRP A 360 15.07 -12.20 -0.81
C TRP A 360 15.22 -13.54 -1.56
N GLU A 361 15.98 -14.51 -1.04
CA GLU A 361 16.07 -15.85 -1.65
C GLU A 361 14.72 -16.58 -1.62
N ARG A 362 14.01 -16.55 -0.48
CA ARG A 362 12.68 -17.15 -0.32
C ARG A 362 11.66 -16.43 -1.20
N VAL A 363 11.78 -15.11 -1.35
CA VAL A 363 10.92 -14.31 -2.25
C VAL A 363 11.15 -14.69 -3.71
N ARG A 364 12.41 -14.84 -4.13
CA ARG A 364 12.77 -15.35 -5.47
C ARG A 364 12.14 -16.72 -5.70
N ASP A 365 12.32 -17.64 -4.76
CA ASP A 365 11.84 -19.02 -4.90
C ASP A 365 10.31 -19.08 -4.98
N ALA A 366 9.60 -18.30 -4.15
CA ALA A 366 8.14 -18.20 -4.19
C ALA A 366 7.64 -17.61 -5.53
N ARG A 367 8.28 -16.55 -6.02
CA ARG A 367 7.96 -15.94 -7.33
C ARG A 367 8.17 -16.94 -8.47
N ASP A 368 9.29 -17.65 -8.48
CA ASP A 368 9.65 -18.57 -9.56
C ASP A 368 8.73 -19.80 -9.56
N ALA A 369 8.40 -20.33 -8.37
CA ALA A 369 7.38 -21.37 -8.22
C ALA A 369 6.00 -20.91 -8.71
N ALA A 370 5.60 -19.67 -8.39
CA ALA A 370 4.33 -19.12 -8.83
C ALA A 370 4.27 -18.92 -10.35
N ALA A 371 5.38 -18.55 -10.99
CA ALA A 371 5.48 -18.36 -12.44
C ALA A 371 5.49 -19.69 -13.23
N ALA A 372 5.98 -20.77 -12.63
CA ALA A 372 5.99 -22.11 -13.23
C ALA A 372 4.61 -22.79 -13.19
N ALA A 373 3.70 -22.35 -12.32
CA ALA A 373 2.34 -22.86 -12.23
C ALA A 373 1.47 -22.36 -13.41
N PRO A 374 0.61 -23.20 -14.01
CA PRO A 374 -0.40 -22.72 -14.95
C PRO A 374 -1.33 -21.77 -14.19
N ARG A 375 -1.31 -20.46 -14.46
CA ARG A 375 -2.12 -19.51 -13.68
C ARG A 375 -3.03 -18.59 -14.49
N ALA A 376 -4.28 -18.57 -14.03
CA ALA A 376 -5.29 -17.54 -14.25
C ALA A 376 -5.70 -16.88 -12.91
N GLY A 377 -4.83 -16.95 -11.90
CA GLY A 377 -5.06 -16.40 -10.55
C GLY A 377 -4.90 -14.88 -10.47
N ARG A 378 -5.31 -14.31 -9.34
CA ARG A 378 -5.27 -12.87 -9.05
C ARG A 378 -4.16 -12.48 -8.07
N LEU A 379 -3.47 -13.44 -7.47
CA LEU A 379 -2.29 -13.21 -6.63
C LEU A 379 -0.99 -13.34 -7.41
N ARG A 380 -0.04 -12.45 -7.12
CA ARG A 380 1.33 -12.49 -7.61
C ARG A 380 2.32 -12.08 -6.53
N VAL A 381 3.41 -12.84 -6.38
CA VAL A 381 4.61 -12.37 -5.67
C VAL A 381 5.34 -11.41 -6.60
N ALA A 382 5.22 -10.10 -6.35
CA ALA A 382 5.66 -9.05 -7.26
C ALA A 382 7.10 -8.60 -7.01
N GLY A 383 7.53 -8.56 -5.75
CA GLY A 383 8.86 -8.08 -5.39
C GLY A 383 9.18 -8.20 -3.92
N ALA A 384 10.24 -7.50 -3.51
CA ALA A 384 10.69 -7.43 -2.13
C ALA A 384 10.58 -6.01 -1.56
N LYS A 385 10.30 -5.89 -0.26
CA LYS A 385 10.17 -4.65 0.51
C LYS A 385 11.30 -4.49 1.51
N ALA A 386 11.87 -3.31 1.58
CA ALA A 386 12.82 -2.91 2.61
C ALA A 386 12.51 -1.51 3.16
N PHE A 387 13.23 -1.13 4.20
CA PHE A 387 13.15 0.19 4.83
C PHE A 387 14.54 0.80 4.93
N VAL A 388 14.60 2.13 4.87
CA VAL A 388 15.82 2.88 5.18
C VAL A 388 15.66 3.64 6.49
N ASP A 389 14.50 4.28 6.67
CA ASP A 389 14.19 5.12 7.82
C ASP A 389 12.77 4.90 8.37
N GLY A 390 12.38 5.71 9.35
CA GLY A 390 11.02 5.75 9.90
C GLY A 390 10.16 6.85 9.26
N SER A 391 9.40 7.57 10.08
CA SER A 391 8.44 8.60 9.64
C SER A 391 8.83 10.01 10.13
N LEU A 392 8.29 11.02 9.46
CA LEU A 392 8.49 12.42 9.86
C LEU A 392 7.82 12.73 11.21
N GLY A 393 6.60 12.21 11.43
CA GLY A 393 5.83 12.43 12.66
C GLY A 393 6.59 11.99 13.91
N ALA A 394 7.21 10.81 13.88
CA ALA A 394 8.06 10.30 14.96
C ALA A 394 9.36 11.08 15.17
N GLY A 395 9.76 11.91 14.21
CA GLY A 395 11.14 12.40 14.13
C GLY A 395 12.16 11.30 13.82
N THR A 396 11.77 10.22 13.12
CA THR A 396 12.67 9.09 12.79
C THR A 396 13.03 8.98 11.31
N ALA A 397 12.38 9.75 10.43
CA ALA A 397 12.80 9.89 9.04
C ALA A 397 14.22 10.47 8.96
N LEU A 398 15.07 9.87 8.12
CA LEU A 398 16.50 10.13 8.09
C LEU A 398 16.84 11.31 7.16
N PHE A 399 17.29 12.41 7.73
CA PHE A 399 17.65 13.63 7.02
C PHE A 399 19.16 13.89 7.00
N ARG A 400 19.60 14.63 5.98
CA ARG A 400 20.99 15.12 5.85
C ARG A 400 21.31 16.29 6.79
N ALA A 401 20.28 17.00 7.22
CA ALA A 401 20.35 18.13 8.14
C ALA A 401 19.40 17.87 9.31
N PRO A 402 19.69 18.38 10.53
CA PRO A 402 18.89 18.04 11.69
C PRO A 402 17.46 18.59 11.57
N TYR A 403 16.54 18.05 12.35
CA TYR A 403 15.18 18.57 12.46
C TYR A 403 15.18 20.05 12.91
N ALA A 404 14.15 20.79 12.52
CA ALA A 404 14.02 22.21 12.84
C ALA A 404 13.63 22.42 14.31
N ASP A 405 12.78 21.54 14.84
CA ASP A 405 12.30 21.49 16.22
C ASP A 405 13.27 20.75 17.16
N ASP A 406 14.17 19.91 16.63
CA ASP A 406 15.26 19.26 17.38
C ASP A 406 16.58 19.28 16.59
N ARG A 407 17.49 20.17 17.00
CA ARG A 407 18.79 20.37 16.34
C ARG A 407 19.78 19.22 16.55
N SER A 408 19.50 18.29 17.46
CA SER A 408 20.34 17.12 17.72
C SER A 408 19.88 15.87 16.96
N ASN A 409 18.65 15.89 16.46
CA ASN A 409 18.03 14.75 15.79
C ASN A 409 18.21 14.84 14.27
N PHE A 410 18.67 13.75 13.64
CA PHE A 410 18.77 13.59 12.19
C PHE A 410 17.86 12.47 11.67
N GLY A 411 17.08 11.84 12.54
CA GLY A 411 16.36 10.60 12.27
C GLY A 411 17.22 9.36 12.49
N VAL A 412 16.69 8.22 12.05
CA VAL A 412 17.26 6.90 12.33
C VAL A 412 17.31 6.08 11.05
N ALA A 413 18.49 5.53 10.75
CA ALA A 413 18.58 4.44 9.78
C ALA A 413 18.09 3.15 10.46
N VAL A 414 16.95 2.61 10.01
CA VAL A 414 16.34 1.40 10.60
C VAL A 414 16.95 0.10 10.06
N SER A 415 17.77 0.21 9.01
CA SER A 415 18.53 -0.90 8.43
C SER A 415 20.02 -0.57 8.36
N ASP A 416 20.86 -1.60 8.44
CA ASP A 416 22.27 -1.49 8.05
C ASP A 416 22.35 -1.18 6.55
N VAL A 417 22.84 0.02 6.22
CA VAL A 417 22.92 0.51 4.84
C VAL A 417 23.78 -0.38 3.93
N ALA A 418 24.86 -0.95 4.47
CA ALA A 418 25.75 -1.82 3.70
C ALA A 418 25.06 -3.15 3.40
N GLU A 419 24.37 -3.73 4.39
CA GLU A 419 23.59 -4.95 4.21
C GLU A 419 22.38 -4.74 3.28
N LEU A 420 21.65 -3.64 3.46
CA LEU A 420 20.56 -3.23 2.55
C LEU A 420 21.07 -3.17 1.11
N THR A 421 22.19 -2.48 0.88
CA THR A 421 22.80 -2.36 -0.45
C THR A 421 23.16 -3.74 -1.01
N ARG A 422 23.80 -4.62 -0.21
CA ARG A 422 24.14 -5.98 -0.64
C ARG A 422 22.91 -6.76 -1.09
N ARG A 423 21.82 -6.70 -0.31
CA ARG A 423 20.56 -7.38 -0.63
C ARG A 423 19.87 -6.80 -1.86
N VAL A 424 19.89 -5.48 -2.05
CA VAL A 424 19.37 -4.82 -3.25
C VAL A 424 20.12 -5.30 -4.50
N VAL A 425 21.45 -5.34 -4.46
CA VAL A 425 22.27 -5.84 -5.58
C VAL A 425 21.96 -7.32 -5.89
N ALA A 426 21.83 -8.16 -4.86
CA ALA A 426 21.53 -9.58 -5.02
C ALA A 426 20.12 -9.83 -5.56
N ALA A 427 19.11 -9.16 -5.01
CA ALA A 427 17.72 -9.26 -5.47
C ALA A 427 17.57 -8.73 -6.91
N ASP A 428 18.25 -7.63 -7.25
CA ASP A 428 18.30 -7.13 -8.62
C ASP A 428 18.92 -8.17 -9.57
N ALA A 429 20.04 -8.80 -9.20
CA ALA A 429 20.67 -9.87 -10.00
C ALA A 429 19.71 -11.07 -10.23
N ALA A 430 18.84 -11.36 -9.26
CA ALA A 430 17.79 -12.37 -9.36
C ALA A 430 16.53 -11.91 -10.12
N GLY A 431 16.59 -10.76 -10.81
CA GLY A 431 15.48 -10.23 -11.60
C GLY A 431 14.32 -9.69 -10.77
N MET A 432 14.48 -9.55 -9.45
CA MET A 432 13.42 -9.10 -8.57
C MET A 432 13.22 -7.59 -8.65
N GLN A 433 11.98 -7.17 -8.48
CA GLN A 433 11.68 -5.80 -8.15
C GLN A 433 11.91 -5.57 -6.66
N VAL A 434 12.55 -4.45 -6.30
CA VAL A 434 12.74 -4.04 -4.92
C VAL A 434 12.05 -2.70 -4.69
N ALA A 435 11.27 -2.63 -3.62
CA ALA A 435 10.58 -1.46 -3.12
C ALA A 435 11.19 -1.06 -1.77
N VAL A 436 11.61 0.19 -1.63
CA VAL A 436 12.32 0.66 -0.45
C VAL A 436 11.61 1.87 0.14
N HIS A 437 11.16 1.75 1.39
CA HIS A 437 10.68 2.87 2.19
C HIS A 437 11.80 3.87 2.44
N ALA A 438 11.58 5.11 2.01
CA ALA A 438 12.47 6.23 2.25
C ALA A 438 11.68 7.55 2.29
N ILE A 439 11.52 8.11 3.49
CA ILE A 439 10.79 9.38 3.70
C ILE A 439 11.74 10.57 3.70
N GLY A 440 12.79 10.53 4.53
CA GLY A 440 13.74 11.63 4.67
C GLY A 440 14.68 11.78 3.48
N ASP A 441 15.24 12.97 3.29
CA ASP A 441 16.10 13.25 2.14
C ASP A 441 17.43 12.46 2.16
N GLY A 442 17.90 12.09 3.36
CA GLY A 442 19.02 11.17 3.55
C GLY A 442 18.64 9.74 3.17
N ALA A 443 17.43 9.31 3.53
CA ALA A 443 16.93 7.99 3.19
C ALA A 443 16.73 7.80 1.68
N VAL A 444 16.15 8.80 1.00
CA VAL A 444 15.94 8.77 -0.45
C VAL A 444 17.29 8.64 -1.17
N ASP A 445 18.33 9.36 -0.72
CA ASP A 445 19.67 9.21 -1.30
C ASP A 445 20.29 7.83 -1.05
N VAL A 446 20.09 7.24 0.13
CA VAL A 446 20.55 5.88 0.44
C VAL A 446 19.88 4.86 -0.47
N ALA A 447 18.56 4.91 -0.63
CA ALA A 447 17.82 4.02 -1.50
C ALA A 447 18.27 4.16 -2.97
N LEU A 448 18.45 5.40 -3.43
CA LEU A 448 18.90 5.69 -4.79
C LEU A 448 20.33 5.19 -5.05
N ARG A 449 21.25 5.36 -4.09
CA ARG A 449 22.60 4.81 -4.20
C ARG A 449 22.61 3.28 -4.24
N ALA A 450 21.68 2.62 -3.55
CA ALA A 450 21.60 1.16 -3.57
C ALA A 450 21.22 0.64 -4.97
N VAL A 451 20.28 1.28 -5.67
CA VAL A 451 19.94 0.91 -7.06
C VAL A 451 20.99 1.35 -8.09
N GLU A 452 21.67 2.47 -7.87
CA GLU A 452 22.83 2.87 -8.69
C GLU A 452 23.93 1.80 -8.61
N LYS A 453 24.26 1.32 -7.41
CA LYS A 453 25.20 0.20 -7.21
C LYS A 453 24.74 -1.12 -7.83
N ALA A 454 23.44 -1.44 -7.77
CA ALA A 454 22.90 -2.60 -8.49
C ALA A 454 23.06 -2.46 -10.00
N THR A 455 22.90 -1.25 -10.53
CA THR A 455 23.13 -0.95 -11.95
C THR A 455 24.60 -1.07 -12.33
N GLU A 456 25.52 -0.61 -11.48
CA GLU A 456 26.96 -0.76 -11.68
C GLU A 456 27.38 -2.24 -11.66
N ALA A 457 26.87 -3.02 -10.69
CA ALA A 457 27.26 -4.41 -10.51
C ALA A 457 26.62 -5.37 -11.55
N ASN A 458 25.35 -5.17 -11.89
CA ASN A 458 24.57 -6.09 -12.73
C ASN A 458 24.28 -5.54 -14.14
N GLY A 459 24.76 -4.33 -14.45
CA GLY A 459 24.49 -3.64 -15.71
C GLY A 459 23.14 -2.93 -15.75
N ALA A 460 22.96 -2.09 -16.77
CA ALA A 460 21.68 -1.44 -17.06
C ALA A 460 20.66 -2.48 -17.58
N ARG A 461 19.46 -2.46 -17.01
CA ARG A 461 18.36 -3.33 -17.41
C ARG A 461 17.12 -2.48 -17.71
N PRO A 462 16.62 -2.45 -18.96
CA PRO A 462 15.41 -1.70 -19.30
C PRO A 462 14.17 -2.12 -18.49
N SER A 463 14.16 -3.36 -18.00
CA SER A 463 13.11 -3.92 -17.13
C SER A 463 13.29 -3.61 -15.65
N ARG A 464 14.36 -2.91 -15.23
CA ARG A 464 14.52 -2.47 -13.84
C ARG A 464 13.40 -1.51 -13.49
N ARG A 465 12.80 -1.73 -12.32
CA ARG A 465 11.63 -1.01 -11.80
C ARG A 465 11.81 -0.79 -10.29
N PHE A 466 12.99 -0.35 -9.86
CA PHE A 466 13.25 -0.13 -8.44
C PHE A 466 12.32 0.96 -7.91
N ARG A 467 11.64 0.72 -6.81
CA ARG A 467 10.65 1.66 -6.27
C ARG A 467 11.21 2.32 -5.01
N ILE A 468 11.15 3.64 -4.98
CA ILE A 468 11.31 4.41 -3.76
C ILE A 468 9.91 4.72 -3.26
N GLU A 469 9.53 4.10 -2.16
CA GLU A 469 8.24 4.32 -1.51
C GLU A 469 8.31 5.62 -0.70
N HIS A 470 7.22 6.36 -0.75
CA HIS A 470 7.04 7.72 -0.24
C HIS A 470 7.79 8.76 -1.06
N ALA A 471 9.13 8.63 -1.14
CA ALA A 471 9.99 9.62 -1.80
C ALA A 471 9.62 11.08 -1.39
N GLN A 472 9.29 11.23 -0.10
CA GLN A 472 8.50 12.35 0.40
C GLN A 472 9.29 13.65 0.44
N HIS A 473 10.54 13.59 0.90
CA HIS A 473 11.40 14.77 1.03
C HIS A 473 12.63 14.64 0.15
N LEU A 474 12.84 15.64 -0.72
CA LEU A 474 13.99 15.64 -1.59
C LEU A 474 15.18 16.44 -1.01
N PRO A 475 16.42 15.99 -1.29
CA PRO A 475 17.63 16.76 -1.00
C PRO A 475 17.57 18.14 -1.66
N GLY A 476 18.37 19.06 -1.14
CA GLY A 476 18.56 20.38 -1.74
C GLY A 476 19.16 20.33 -3.15
N PRO A 477 19.19 21.47 -3.86
CA PRO A 477 19.80 21.57 -5.17
C PRO A 477 21.22 21.00 -5.19
N SER A 478 21.53 20.23 -6.22
CA SER A 478 22.85 19.67 -6.47
C SER A 478 23.15 19.74 -7.97
N ALA A 479 24.38 19.44 -8.39
CA ALA A 479 24.76 19.43 -9.81
C ALA A 479 23.82 18.54 -10.65
N GLU A 480 23.27 17.49 -10.04
CA GLU A 480 22.20 16.69 -10.61
C GLU A 480 21.02 16.55 -9.63
N THR A 481 19.80 16.75 -10.10
CA THR A 481 18.61 16.65 -9.25
C THR A 481 18.30 15.19 -8.91
N THR A 482 17.68 14.94 -7.75
CA THR A 482 17.26 13.58 -7.37
C THR A 482 16.32 12.94 -8.40
N PRO A 483 15.31 13.65 -8.99
CA PRO A 483 14.51 13.11 -10.08
C PRO A 483 15.33 12.68 -11.31
N ALA A 484 16.34 13.47 -11.73
CA ALA A 484 17.20 13.11 -12.85
C ALA A 484 18.03 11.83 -12.57
N ARG A 485 18.58 11.72 -11.35
CA ARG A 485 19.26 10.50 -10.89
C ARG A 485 18.33 9.29 -10.89
N MET A 486 17.10 9.45 -10.38
CA MET A 486 16.08 8.39 -10.38
C MET A 486 15.76 7.94 -11.81
N ARG A 487 15.56 8.88 -12.74
CA ARG A 487 15.31 8.59 -14.16
C ARG A 487 16.43 7.77 -14.80
N ARG A 488 17.69 8.12 -14.52
CA ARG A 488 18.86 7.39 -15.03
C ARG A 488 18.94 5.98 -14.44
N ALA A 489 18.69 5.84 -13.14
CA ALA A 489 18.75 4.55 -12.45
C ALA A 489 17.58 3.61 -12.80
N GLY A 490 16.55 4.10 -13.52
CA GLY A 490 15.31 3.36 -13.75
C GLY A 490 14.51 3.17 -12.47
N ALA A 491 14.63 4.14 -11.55
CA ALA A 491 13.85 4.18 -10.32
C ALA A 491 12.49 4.83 -10.53
N ILE A 492 11.55 4.46 -9.67
CA ILE A 492 10.15 4.89 -9.65
C ILE A 492 9.89 5.66 -8.36
N ALA A 493 9.04 6.69 -8.45
CA ALA A 493 8.45 7.35 -7.28
C ALA A 493 7.07 6.74 -6.99
N SER A 494 6.94 6.01 -5.88
CA SER A 494 5.67 5.51 -5.36
C SER A 494 5.24 6.42 -4.20
N VAL A 495 4.25 7.27 -4.44
CA VAL A 495 3.92 8.43 -3.60
C VAL A 495 2.51 8.36 -3.03
N GLN A 496 2.24 9.12 -1.96
CA GLN A 496 0.94 9.14 -1.28
C GLN A 496 0.41 10.56 -1.13
N PRO A 497 -0.44 11.04 -2.06
CA PRO A 497 -1.04 12.37 -1.96
C PRO A 497 -1.93 12.59 -0.72
N ALA A 498 -2.51 11.52 -0.15
CA ALA A 498 -3.28 11.62 1.09
C ALA A 498 -2.42 12.06 2.28
N HIS A 499 -1.20 11.54 2.40
CA HIS A 499 -0.21 12.02 3.38
C HIS A 499 0.11 13.51 3.16
N MET A 500 0.35 13.93 1.91
CA MET A 500 0.59 15.34 1.58
C MET A 500 -0.52 16.27 2.07
N ALA A 501 -1.79 15.88 1.94
CA ALA A 501 -2.92 16.70 2.39
C ALA A 501 -2.92 16.92 3.92
N LEU A 502 -2.41 15.96 4.69
CA LEU A 502 -2.40 16.00 6.16
C LEU A 502 -1.11 16.65 6.71
N ASP A 503 0.00 16.56 5.97
CA ASP A 503 1.34 16.85 6.49
C ASP A 503 1.76 18.33 6.47
N VAL A 504 0.96 19.26 5.91
CA VAL A 504 1.37 20.67 5.68
C VAL A 504 1.98 21.33 6.92
N ALA A 505 1.25 21.32 8.04
CA ALA A 505 1.68 21.97 9.27
C ALA A 505 2.86 21.22 9.91
N LEU A 506 2.80 19.88 9.92
CA LEU A 506 3.83 19.02 10.48
C LEU A 506 5.17 19.21 9.77
N VAL A 507 5.17 19.24 8.44
CA VAL A 507 6.38 19.39 7.61
C VAL A 507 7.04 20.74 7.83
N ARG A 508 6.26 21.82 7.88
CA ARG A 508 6.79 23.16 8.16
C ARG A 508 7.40 23.24 9.56
N ALA A 509 6.73 22.66 10.56
CA ALA A 509 7.24 22.62 11.93
C ALA A 509 8.53 21.79 12.05
N LYS A 510 8.56 20.59 11.46
CA LYS A 510 9.68 19.63 11.56
C LYS A 510 10.89 20.01 10.70
N LEU A 511 10.68 20.61 9.52
CA LEU A 511 11.76 20.82 8.53
C LEU A 511 12.09 22.28 8.25
N GLY A 512 11.17 23.21 8.54
CA GLY A 512 11.25 24.61 8.14
C GLY A 512 10.87 24.83 6.67
N GLU A 513 10.59 26.08 6.32
CA GLU A 513 10.07 26.52 5.02
C GLU A 513 10.90 26.05 3.82
N GLU A 514 12.22 26.23 3.88
CA GLU A 514 13.12 25.90 2.76
C GLU A 514 13.08 24.40 2.39
N ARG A 515 13.07 23.52 3.40
CA ARG A 515 13.01 22.07 3.17
C ARG A 515 11.57 21.60 2.89
N ALA A 516 10.57 22.25 3.48
CA ALA A 516 9.16 21.98 3.19
C ALA A 516 8.87 22.17 1.69
N ALA A 517 9.44 23.20 1.06
CA ALA A 517 9.27 23.48 -0.37
C ALA A 517 9.75 22.36 -1.31
N ARG A 518 10.56 21.40 -0.82
CA ARG A 518 11.07 20.26 -1.59
C ARG A 518 10.33 18.95 -1.28
N SER A 519 9.20 19.03 -0.59
CA SER A 519 8.40 17.87 -0.21
C SER A 519 7.32 17.59 -1.24
N TYR A 520 7.00 16.31 -1.45
CA TYR A 520 5.94 15.86 -2.37
C TYR A 520 6.08 16.45 -3.78
N ALA A 521 7.28 16.34 -4.36
CA ALA A 521 7.65 16.97 -5.63
C ALA A 521 7.13 16.21 -6.87
N PHE A 522 5.82 15.97 -6.93
CA PHE A 522 5.19 15.10 -7.93
C PHE A 522 5.43 15.57 -9.37
N ARG A 523 5.25 16.86 -9.65
CA ARG A 523 5.55 17.46 -10.96
C ARG A 523 7.02 17.26 -11.34
N SER A 524 7.93 17.52 -10.39
CA SER A 524 9.37 17.40 -10.63
C SER A 524 9.78 15.97 -11.04
N PHE A 525 9.10 14.95 -10.53
CA PHE A 525 9.31 13.57 -10.98
C PHE A 525 8.82 13.35 -12.42
N LEU A 526 7.61 13.79 -12.74
CA LEU A 526 7.04 13.65 -14.09
C LEU A 526 7.87 14.40 -15.15
N ASP A 527 8.29 15.63 -14.86
CA ASP A 527 9.08 16.45 -15.78
C ASP A 527 10.47 15.85 -16.05
N ALA A 528 11.03 15.13 -15.07
CA ALA A 528 12.26 14.36 -15.24
C ALA A 528 12.04 13.00 -15.95
N GLY A 529 10.80 12.64 -16.28
CA GLY A 529 10.43 11.36 -16.89
C GLY A 529 10.46 10.17 -15.92
N VAL A 530 10.43 10.43 -14.61
CA VAL A 530 10.31 9.38 -13.58
C VAL A 530 8.87 8.90 -13.54
N ALA A 531 8.68 7.58 -13.61
CA ALA A 531 7.34 7.01 -13.47
C ALA A 531 6.81 7.25 -12.05
N LEU A 532 5.55 7.68 -11.98
CA LEU A 532 4.85 8.04 -10.75
C LEU A 532 3.69 7.05 -10.51
N ALA A 533 3.60 6.52 -9.30
CA ALA A 533 2.49 5.67 -8.87
C ALA A 533 1.91 6.15 -7.54
N GLY A 534 0.58 6.16 -7.45
CA GLY A 534 -0.16 6.56 -6.27
C GLY A 534 -0.48 5.36 -5.38
N GLY A 535 -0.21 5.49 -4.09
CA GLY A 535 -0.67 4.55 -3.08
C GLY A 535 -1.38 5.28 -1.94
N SER A 536 -2.15 4.54 -1.15
CA SER A 536 -2.78 5.10 0.05
C SER A 536 -1.94 4.95 1.31
N ASP A 537 -1.07 3.93 1.35
CA ASP A 537 -0.47 3.45 2.60
C ASP A 537 -1.53 3.05 3.65
N TRP A 538 -2.70 2.60 3.18
CA TRP A 538 -3.80 2.20 4.04
C TRP A 538 -3.41 0.99 4.91
N PRO A 539 -3.68 1.00 6.23
CA PRO A 539 -4.59 1.91 6.93
C PRO A 539 -3.94 3.09 7.68
N VAL A 540 -2.72 3.50 7.32
CA VAL A 540 -2.10 4.69 7.94
C VAL A 540 -2.94 5.94 7.63
N VAL A 541 -3.37 6.09 6.37
CA VAL A 541 -4.38 7.07 5.95
C VAL A 541 -5.48 6.37 5.13
N ALA A 542 -6.57 7.08 4.83
CA ALA A 542 -7.71 6.52 4.10
C ALA A 542 -7.34 6.07 2.68
N ALA A 543 -7.97 4.99 2.21
CA ALA A 543 -7.77 4.43 0.87
C ALA A 543 -8.53 5.17 -0.27
N ASP A 544 -9.11 6.35 0.00
CA ASP A 544 -9.88 7.10 -0.99
C ASP A 544 -8.95 7.74 -2.04
N ALA A 545 -8.77 7.03 -3.16
CA ALA A 545 -7.97 7.48 -4.28
C ALA A 545 -8.53 8.74 -4.95
N PHE A 546 -9.85 8.99 -4.94
CA PHE A 546 -10.43 10.22 -5.51
C PHE A 546 -10.07 11.43 -4.66
N ALA A 547 -10.12 11.29 -3.33
CA ALA A 547 -9.64 12.34 -2.42
C ALA A 547 -8.14 12.59 -2.60
N ALA A 548 -7.34 11.53 -2.73
CA ALA A 548 -5.89 11.65 -2.98
C ALA A 548 -5.58 12.32 -4.33
N MET A 549 -6.31 11.99 -5.39
CA MET A 549 -6.19 12.66 -6.68
C MET A 549 -6.53 14.15 -6.57
N ARG A 550 -7.61 14.50 -5.85
CA ARG A 550 -7.97 15.91 -5.61
C ARG A 550 -6.86 16.64 -4.88
N ALA A 551 -6.27 16.03 -3.85
CA ALA A 551 -5.13 16.60 -3.15
C ALA A 551 -3.93 16.83 -4.09
N ALA A 552 -3.61 15.90 -4.99
CA ALA A 552 -2.51 16.03 -5.94
C ALA A 552 -2.72 17.15 -6.98
N VAL A 553 -3.97 17.41 -7.36
CA VAL A 553 -4.35 18.48 -8.29
C VAL A 553 -4.44 19.83 -7.58
N ALA A 554 -5.09 19.91 -6.43
CA ALA A 554 -5.33 21.16 -5.70
C ALA A 554 -4.12 21.63 -4.87
N ARG A 555 -3.35 20.68 -4.30
CA ARG A 555 -2.17 20.95 -3.44
C ARG A 555 -2.40 22.02 -2.36
N PRO A 556 -3.46 21.91 -1.53
CA PRO A 556 -3.78 22.94 -0.54
C PRO A 556 -2.63 23.14 0.45
N GLY A 557 -2.18 24.39 0.64
CA GLY A 557 -1.09 24.72 1.56
C GLY A 557 0.33 24.38 1.08
N TRP A 558 0.47 23.90 -0.16
CA TRP A 558 1.73 23.53 -0.79
C TRP A 558 2.07 24.42 -2.00
N ASP A 559 3.31 24.31 -2.48
CA ASP A 559 3.72 24.96 -3.73
C ASP A 559 2.88 24.44 -4.92
N ALA A 560 2.20 25.37 -5.59
CA ALA A 560 1.35 25.12 -6.74
C ALA A 560 2.15 24.68 -7.98
N SER A 561 3.46 24.96 -8.06
CA SER A 561 4.32 24.48 -9.16
C SER A 561 4.37 22.96 -9.25
N GLN A 562 4.04 22.26 -8.16
CA GLN A 562 4.05 20.81 -8.07
C GLN A 562 2.69 20.14 -8.38
N LYS A 563 1.67 20.91 -8.80
CA LYS A 563 0.31 20.41 -9.12
C LYS A 563 0.36 19.39 -10.27
N LEU A 564 -0.47 18.36 -10.14
CA LEU A 564 -0.78 17.44 -11.25
C LEU A 564 -2.02 17.94 -12.01
N THR A 565 -2.11 17.63 -13.30
CA THR A 565 -3.40 17.68 -13.99
C THR A 565 -4.27 16.51 -13.54
N TRP A 566 -5.59 16.60 -13.70
CA TRP A 566 -6.48 15.47 -13.39
C TRP A 566 -6.12 14.20 -14.17
N LYS A 567 -5.67 14.32 -15.43
CA LYS A 567 -5.24 13.17 -16.25
C LYS A 567 -4.03 12.50 -15.63
N GLU A 568 -3.05 13.26 -15.17
CA GLU A 568 -1.85 12.72 -14.52
C GLU A 568 -2.17 12.12 -13.15
N ALA A 569 -3.09 12.73 -12.40
CA ALA A 569 -3.57 12.16 -11.14
C ALA A 569 -4.31 10.82 -11.36
N LEU A 570 -5.15 10.73 -12.40
CA LEU A 570 -5.80 9.48 -12.79
C LEU A 570 -4.79 8.43 -13.25
N ARG A 571 -3.82 8.80 -14.10
CA ARG A 571 -2.73 7.92 -14.55
C ARG A 571 -1.92 7.38 -13.37
N MET A 572 -1.61 8.22 -12.39
CA MET A 572 -0.89 7.83 -11.19
C MET A 572 -1.58 6.67 -10.44
N TYR A 573 -2.91 6.61 -10.41
CA TYR A 573 -3.71 5.53 -9.82
C TYR A 573 -4.18 4.47 -10.83
N THR A 574 -3.74 4.50 -12.09
CA THR A 574 -4.15 3.55 -13.14
C THR A 574 -2.93 3.03 -13.91
N THR A 575 -2.60 3.62 -15.06
CA THR A 575 -1.50 3.17 -15.94
C THR A 575 -0.13 3.33 -15.30
N GLY A 576 0.10 4.41 -14.54
CA GLY A 576 1.31 4.65 -13.75
C GLY A 576 1.54 3.55 -12.73
N ALA A 577 0.58 3.33 -11.82
CA ALA A 577 0.62 2.22 -10.86
C ALA A 577 0.78 0.84 -11.56
N ALA A 578 0.07 0.58 -12.66
CA ALA A 578 0.21 -0.65 -13.42
C ALA A 578 1.64 -0.84 -13.98
N GLU A 579 2.27 0.21 -14.53
CA GLU A 579 3.66 0.16 -14.98
C GLU A 579 4.62 -0.14 -13.83
N THR A 580 4.42 0.51 -12.68
CA THR A 580 5.28 0.29 -11.52
C THR A 580 5.19 -1.11 -10.95
N SER A 581 4.11 -1.84 -11.20
CA SER A 581 3.93 -3.22 -10.71
C SER A 581 4.14 -4.26 -11.80
N ALA A 582 4.75 -3.90 -12.93
CA ALA A 582 4.95 -4.79 -14.09
C ALA A 582 3.64 -5.39 -14.65
N LEU A 583 2.56 -4.61 -14.62
CA LEU A 583 1.24 -4.95 -15.15
C LEU A 583 0.78 -4.00 -16.28
N ARG A 584 1.71 -3.24 -16.86
CA ARG A 584 1.41 -2.33 -17.99
C ARG A 584 0.69 -3.07 -19.12
N GLY A 585 -0.40 -2.48 -19.61
CA GLY A 585 -1.23 -3.05 -20.67
C GLY A 585 -2.11 -4.22 -20.23
N ALA A 586 -1.95 -4.73 -19.00
CA ALA A 586 -2.80 -5.76 -18.44
C ALA A 586 -3.92 -5.17 -17.56
N VAL A 587 -3.63 -4.14 -16.76
CA VAL A 587 -4.59 -3.45 -15.87
C VAL A 587 -4.37 -1.94 -15.94
N GLY A 588 -5.29 -1.16 -15.35
CA GLY A 588 -5.19 0.30 -15.31
C GLY A 588 -5.46 0.98 -16.66
N ALA A 589 -5.94 0.23 -17.67
CA ALA A 589 -6.36 0.74 -18.96
C ALA A 589 -7.52 -0.10 -19.50
N LEU A 590 -8.38 0.50 -20.32
CA LEU A 590 -9.48 -0.19 -21.01
C LEU A 590 -9.19 -0.39 -22.51
N THR A 591 -7.94 -0.70 -22.82
CA THR A 591 -7.47 -0.99 -24.18
C THR A 591 -7.59 -2.48 -24.51
N ARG A 592 -7.69 -2.80 -25.81
CA ARG A 592 -7.76 -4.19 -26.29
C ARG A 592 -6.70 -5.09 -25.66
N GLY A 593 -7.13 -6.23 -25.11
CA GLY A 593 -6.29 -7.23 -24.45
C GLY A 593 -6.09 -7.02 -22.94
N ALA A 594 -6.27 -5.79 -22.45
CA ALA A 594 -6.26 -5.51 -21.01
C ALA A 594 -7.42 -6.22 -20.33
N PHE A 595 -7.29 -6.51 -19.04
CA PHE A 595 -8.41 -6.95 -18.24
C PHE A 595 -9.44 -5.84 -18.14
N ALA A 596 -10.72 -6.20 -18.26
CA ALA A 596 -11.84 -5.28 -18.10
C ALA A 596 -12.09 -5.01 -16.62
N ASP A 597 -11.10 -4.45 -15.94
CA ASP A 597 -11.22 -3.93 -14.59
C ASP A 597 -11.57 -2.45 -14.69
N PHE A 598 -12.74 -2.06 -14.21
CA PHE A 598 -13.24 -0.69 -14.32
C PHE A 598 -14.13 -0.30 -13.14
N VAL A 599 -14.24 1.00 -12.94
CA VAL A 599 -15.14 1.60 -11.96
C VAL A 599 -16.14 2.49 -12.67
N VAL A 600 -17.41 2.38 -12.29
CA VAL A 600 -18.50 3.26 -12.72
C VAL A 600 -18.67 4.33 -11.65
N VAL A 601 -18.62 5.60 -12.05
CA VAL A 601 -18.68 6.73 -11.15
C VAL A 601 -19.70 7.78 -11.61
N GLU A 602 -20.17 8.54 -10.64
CA GLU A 602 -20.94 9.78 -10.83
C GLU A 602 -20.13 11.01 -10.38
N GLY A 603 -20.47 12.18 -10.90
CA GLY A 603 -19.79 13.43 -10.58
C GLY A 603 -18.34 13.50 -11.11
N TRP A 604 -18.03 12.83 -12.23
CA TRP A 604 -16.71 12.93 -12.87
C TRP A 604 -16.57 14.15 -13.79
N ASN A 605 -17.68 14.68 -14.30
CA ASN A 605 -17.74 15.90 -15.11
C ASN A 605 -17.01 17.09 -14.46
N GLN A 606 -17.05 17.22 -13.14
CA GLN A 606 -16.36 18.28 -12.39
C GLN A 606 -14.83 18.31 -12.60
N TRP A 607 -14.21 17.19 -13.00
CA TRP A 607 -12.79 17.14 -13.32
C TRP A 607 -12.49 17.66 -14.72
N MET A 608 -13.46 17.60 -15.64
CA MET A 608 -13.27 17.90 -17.07
C MET A 608 -13.52 19.36 -17.43
N ASP A 609 -14.32 20.09 -16.65
CA ASP A 609 -14.72 21.47 -16.95
C ASP A 609 -13.59 22.50 -16.78
N GLY A 610 -12.35 22.05 -16.59
CA GLY A 610 -11.14 22.84 -16.82
C GLY A 610 -10.89 23.97 -15.82
N ASN A 611 -11.67 24.05 -14.74
CA ASN A 611 -11.40 24.96 -13.64
C ASN A 611 -10.76 24.13 -12.53
N ASP A 612 -9.43 24.11 -12.44
CA ASP A 612 -8.73 23.50 -11.31
C ASP A 612 -9.21 24.12 -9.97
N GLU A 613 -9.80 25.33 -10.00
CA GLU A 613 -10.54 25.97 -8.90
C GLU A 613 -11.94 25.36 -8.62
N ALA A 614 -12.62 24.75 -9.60
CA ALA A 614 -13.88 24.03 -9.38
C ALA A 614 -13.67 22.64 -8.74
N ALA A 615 -12.52 21.99 -8.98
CA ALA A 615 -12.10 20.83 -8.20
C ALA A 615 -11.79 21.19 -6.73
N GLU A 616 -11.39 22.44 -6.47
CA GLU A 616 -11.23 23.01 -5.12
C GLU A 616 -12.59 23.38 -4.47
N ALA A 617 -13.61 23.73 -5.26
CA ALA A 617 -14.90 24.25 -4.78
C ALA A 617 -16.09 23.28 -4.84
N SER A 618 -15.99 22.13 -5.53
CA SER A 618 -17.12 21.21 -5.66
C SER A 618 -17.46 20.53 -4.35
N ALA A 619 -18.69 20.74 -3.88
CA ALA A 619 -19.26 20.15 -2.67
C ALA A 619 -19.64 18.66 -2.84
N SER A 620 -19.57 18.10 -4.06
CA SER A 620 -20.00 16.72 -4.31
C SER A 620 -18.81 15.80 -4.68
N PRO A 621 -18.42 14.87 -3.81
CA PRO A 621 -17.31 13.95 -4.09
C PRO A 621 -17.68 12.99 -5.22
N THR A 622 -16.70 12.67 -6.09
CA THR A 622 -16.86 11.58 -7.07
C THR A 622 -17.28 10.31 -6.35
N ARG A 623 -18.43 9.76 -6.72
CA ARG A 623 -19.06 8.63 -6.06
C ARG A 623 -18.86 7.37 -6.88
N VAL A 624 -18.38 6.31 -6.24
CA VAL A 624 -18.34 4.98 -6.85
C VAL A 624 -19.74 4.38 -6.83
N VAL A 625 -20.27 4.09 -8.01
CA VAL A 625 -21.56 3.43 -8.18
C VAL A 625 -21.36 1.92 -8.16
N SER A 626 -20.42 1.42 -8.97
CA SER A 626 -20.10 0.00 -9.05
C SER A 626 -18.67 -0.24 -9.51
N THR A 627 -18.16 -1.43 -9.19
CA THR A 627 -16.78 -1.83 -9.51
C THR A 627 -16.79 -3.20 -10.16
N TYR A 628 -16.07 -3.34 -11.28
CA TYR A 628 -15.97 -4.56 -12.07
C TYR A 628 -14.52 -5.04 -12.12
N VAL A 629 -14.32 -6.36 -11.98
CA VAL A 629 -13.01 -7.02 -12.09
C VAL A 629 -13.10 -8.15 -13.10
N GLY A 630 -12.41 -8.01 -14.23
CA GLY A 630 -12.50 -8.91 -15.38
C GLY A 630 -13.91 -8.91 -16.00
N GLY A 631 -14.55 -7.75 -16.08
CA GLY A 631 -15.91 -7.55 -16.59
C GLY A 631 -17.00 -8.18 -15.73
N ARG A 632 -16.68 -8.65 -14.52
CA ARG A 632 -17.66 -9.19 -13.56
C ARG A 632 -17.85 -8.20 -12.44
N CYS A 633 -19.11 -7.95 -12.08
CA CYS A 633 -19.41 -7.08 -10.96
C CYS A 633 -18.78 -7.64 -9.67
N ALA A 634 -18.11 -6.76 -8.94
CA ALA A 634 -17.48 -7.04 -7.66
C ALA A 634 -18.04 -6.17 -6.53
N HIS A 635 -18.68 -5.04 -6.84
CA HIS A 635 -19.35 -4.15 -5.89
C HIS A 635 -20.44 -3.32 -6.56
N GLY A 636 -21.53 -3.03 -5.84
CA GLY A 636 -22.48 -1.96 -6.19
C GLY A 636 -23.45 -2.25 -7.34
N CYS A 637 -23.52 -3.49 -7.84
CA CYS A 637 -24.51 -3.86 -8.85
C CYS A 637 -25.73 -4.48 -8.17
N GLU A 638 -26.72 -3.65 -7.84
CA GLU A 638 -28.08 -4.18 -7.64
C GLU A 638 -28.64 -4.60 -9.01
N SER A 639 -29.43 -5.67 -9.00
CA SER A 639 -29.75 -6.54 -10.13
C SER A 639 -30.40 -5.84 -11.33
N ALA A 640 -29.59 -5.39 -12.30
CA ALA A 640 -30.02 -5.10 -13.67
C ALA A 640 -30.05 -6.38 -14.53
N ALA A 641 -30.53 -7.50 -13.96
CA ALA A 641 -30.95 -8.63 -14.78
C ALA A 641 -32.37 -8.34 -15.23
N ILE A 642 -32.51 -7.60 -16.34
CA ILE A 642 -33.75 -7.64 -17.10
C ILE A 642 -33.74 -9.02 -17.77
N GLU A 643 -34.48 -9.97 -17.18
CA GLU A 643 -34.87 -11.19 -17.88
C GLU A 643 -35.56 -10.76 -19.19
N HIS A 644 -34.99 -11.17 -20.32
CA HIS A 644 -35.66 -11.15 -21.62
C HIS A 644 -36.31 -12.50 -21.90
#